data_AF-A0A351IZD8-F1
#
_entry.id   AF-A0A351IZD8-F1
#
_cell.length_a   1.000
_cell.length_b   1.000
_cell.length_c   1.000
_cell.angle_alpha   90.00
_cell.angle_beta   90.00
_cell.angle_gamma   90.00
#
_symmetry.space_group_name_H-M   'P 1'
#
loop_
_entity.id
_entity.type
_entity.pdbx_description
1 polymer ?
#
loop_
_entity_poly.entity_id
_entity_poly.type
_entity_poly.pdbx_seq_one_letter_code
_entity_poly.pdbx_strand_id
1 'polypeptide(L)'
;MRRRNSCQFENRNGLKRHMKEKRINHRTMTMTTIGILLLVLVLFTLLTVFAAEGKKAEYNTWKKRTSYETTATELLEISGNLTDYARLFAVTGNKKVLFSYFHALHDIASDRHILDSLEEMAPDETAIASLYRALRKSQPLLDAEMRAMKLKILSMGITETSNALQDETASYMNTVLAYSLSPEEMALSAAQMEEGALTLVFGTRYTQTEQSMYKTINSFFSTVSERLSREVDAHRMRQYYIKMAQHICMGVFVFLLMGMMFLYRKYYIIPIKRYSRSIMQEIPSQTPLFPSGAKELILLGQQFNRMTEKIKLYAWEAGQKSEQRGQMITALTTLYTYSMYINLTKDRYTVLTGDMHSLLPALPMTGKYSDFMHEYKSTILSEDRDYYALLNRDNLLDAFSQGEQVLRYEFRQKQENETYRWYETLLVRVALEADEDIWIICVQKDMEEQKKLEEMLEKNREIIRTITSEHFIIFLADLEHDTYEIIRDGGGYVKSADKERYSDIMQRIFKKYALPEDLPHLTPTWDIKTIRSRMDRGKDHMLFPFRNINGQWYAFEYRKSVPYSKDKPHVIASIRQYENEMKQLEDERALQLKADIAAQNETIARRSNELKSMFLANMSHEIRTPMNAIVCMTEIALRDHPGDTMRSHLQ
;
A
#
# COMPACT_ATOMS: atom_id res chain seq x y z
N MET A 1 -8.99 17.46 26.26
CA MET A 1 -10.22 17.14 27.04
C MET A 1 -11.38 16.85 26.08
N ARG A 2 -12.02 15.69 26.27
CA ARG A 2 -13.38 15.25 25.85
C ARG A 2 -13.87 15.54 24.41
N ARG A 3 -13.67 14.57 23.50
CA ARG A 3 -14.66 13.98 22.56
C ARG A 3 -13.94 13.08 21.55
N ARG A 4 -13.59 11.84 21.93
CA ARG A 4 -13.05 10.84 20.98
C ARG A 4 -13.10 9.39 21.49
N ASN A 5 -14.05 9.01 22.34
CA ASN A 5 -14.08 7.66 22.95
C ASN A 5 -15.42 6.91 22.82
N SER A 6 -16.22 7.12 21.77
CA SER A 6 -17.52 6.44 21.61
C SER A 6 -17.73 5.66 20.30
N CYS A 7 -16.70 5.47 19.45
CA CYS A 7 -16.85 4.70 18.19
C CYS A 7 -16.06 3.38 18.13
N GLN A 8 -15.35 2.95 19.18
CA GLN A 8 -14.50 1.75 19.13
C GLN A 8 -15.05 0.49 19.80
N PHE A 9 -16.25 0.51 20.40
CA PHE A 9 -16.77 -0.65 21.13
C PHE A 9 -17.93 -1.42 20.48
N GLU A 10 -18.59 -0.91 19.43
CA GLU A 10 -19.71 -1.63 18.79
C GLU A 10 -19.31 -2.61 17.67
N ASN A 11 -18.08 -2.53 17.15
CA ASN A 11 -17.72 -3.29 15.95
C ASN A 11 -17.00 -4.64 16.17
N ARG A 12 -16.89 -5.11 17.42
CA ARG A 12 -16.35 -6.46 17.72
C ARG A 12 -17.42 -7.56 17.73
N ASN A 13 -18.70 -7.21 17.87
CA ASN A 13 -19.80 -8.18 17.86
C ASN A 13 -20.34 -8.46 16.44
N GLY A 14 -20.14 -7.55 15.47
CA GLY A 14 -20.49 -7.76 14.06
C GLY A 14 -19.61 -8.79 13.34
N LEU A 15 -18.32 -8.88 13.69
CA LEU A 15 -17.38 -9.80 13.03
C LEU A 15 -17.54 -11.27 13.48
N LYS A 16 -18.12 -11.53 14.67
CA LYS A 16 -18.36 -12.89 15.17
C LYS A 16 -19.69 -13.49 14.71
N ARG A 17 -20.66 -12.69 14.26
CA ARG A 17 -21.98 -13.17 13.80
C ARG A 17 -22.00 -13.75 12.38
N HIS A 18 -20.92 -13.66 11.61
CA HIS A 18 -20.80 -14.28 10.27
C HIS A 18 -19.98 -15.58 10.23
N MET A 19 -19.62 -16.12 11.39
CA MET A 19 -18.79 -17.34 11.52
C MET A 19 -19.62 -18.61 11.77
N LYS A 20 -20.79 -18.74 11.13
CA LYS A 20 -21.54 -20.02 11.10
C LYS A 20 -22.41 -20.22 9.85
N GLU A 21 -22.22 -19.44 8.79
CA GLU A 21 -22.73 -19.86 7.49
C GLU A 21 -21.83 -20.98 6.96
N LYS A 22 -22.39 -22.18 6.79
CA LYS A 22 -21.76 -23.27 6.02
C LYS A 22 -21.36 -22.69 4.67
N ARG A 23 -20.08 -22.34 4.51
CA ARG A 23 -19.58 -21.75 3.27
C ARG A 23 -19.65 -22.80 2.18
N ILE A 24 -20.41 -22.50 1.14
CA ILE A 24 -20.62 -23.40 0.02
C ILE A 24 -19.30 -23.44 -0.79
N ASN A 25 -18.68 -24.62 -0.83
CA ASN A 25 -17.54 -24.89 -1.70
C ASN A 25 -18.05 -25.07 -3.14
N HIS A 26 -17.30 -24.57 -4.12
CA HIS A 26 -17.59 -24.77 -5.53
C HIS A 26 -17.85 -26.23 -5.84
N ARG A 27 -16.88 -27.08 -5.47
CA ARG A 27 -16.88 -28.51 -5.77
C ARG A 27 -18.08 -29.22 -5.16
N THR A 28 -18.46 -28.86 -3.93
CA THR A 28 -19.61 -29.49 -3.27
C THR A 28 -20.90 -29.06 -3.93
N MET A 29 -21.04 -27.78 -4.28
CA MET A 29 -22.21 -27.27 -5.01
C MET A 29 -22.36 -27.94 -6.37
N THR A 30 -21.30 -27.96 -7.18
CA THR A 30 -21.36 -28.53 -8.53
C THR A 30 -21.58 -30.03 -8.52
N MET A 31 -20.88 -30.79 -7.67
CA MET A 31 -21.05 -32.24 -7.58
C MET A 31 -22.44 -32.63 -7.10
N THR A 32 -23.00 -31.92 -6.11
CA THR A 32 -24.36 -32.18 -5.64
C THR A 32 -25.40 -31.84 -6.71
N THR A 33 -25.28 -30.72 -7.41
CA THR A 33 -26.21 -30.36 -8.48
C THR A 33 -26.14 -31.33 -9.66
N ILE A 34 -24.93 -31.71 -10.09
CA ILE A 34 -24.74 -32.67 -11.19
C ILE A 34 -25.30 -34.03 -10.78
N GLY A 35 -25.05 -34.48 -9.55
CA GLY A 35 -25.58 -35.74 -9.03
C GLY A 35 -27.11 -35.78 -9.03
N ILE A 36 -27.77 -34.71 -8.58
CA ILE A 36 -29.24 -34.62 -8.59
C ILE A 36 -29.78 -34.59 -10.03
N LEU A 37 -29.17 -33.81 -10.92
CA LEU A 37 -29.58 -33.75 -12.34
C LEU A 37 -29.42 -35.11 -13.04
N LEU A 38 -28.33 -35.83 -12.78
CA LEU A 38 -28.12 -37.18 -13.29
C LEU A 38 -29.15 -38.17 -12.73
N LEU A 39 -29.49 -38.08 -11.45
CA LEU A 39 -30.50 -38.96 -10.84
C LEU A 39 -31.88 -38.73 -11.48
N VAL A 40 -32.27 -37.48 -11.69
CA VAL A 40 -33.52 -37.13 -12.39
C VAL A 40 -33.49 -37.61 -13.84
N LEU A 41 -32.35 -37.50 -14.53
CA LEU A 41 -32.18 -38.00 -15.88
C LEU A 41 -32.31 -39.54 -15.95
N VAL A 42 -31.67 -40.27 -15.03
CA VAL A 42 -31.79 -41.73 -14.93
C VAL A 42 -33.25 -42.13 -14.69
N LEU A 43 -33.93 -41.48 -13.74
CA LEU A 43 -35.35 -41.72 -13.50
C LEU A 43 -36.21 -41.45 -14.76
N PHE A 44 -35.94 -40.37 -15.48
CA PHE A 44 -36.64 -40.05 -16.72
C PHE A 44 -36.41 -41.11 -17.80
N THR A 45 -35.16 -41.60 -17.96
CA THR A 45 -34.85 -42.67 -18.92
C THR A 45 -35.56 -43.98 -18.56
N LEU A 46 -35.60 -44.33 -17.28
CA LEU A 46 -36.28 -45.53 -16.78
C LEU A 46 -37.81 -45.45 -16.97
N LEU A 47 -38.42 -44.28 -16.71
CA LEU A 47 -39.83 -44.03 -17.04
C LEU A 47 -40.10 -44.13 -18.55
N THR A 48 -39.14 -43.72 -19.39
CA THR A 48 -39.26 -43.82 -20.85
C THR A 48 -39.23 -45.26 -21.34
N VAL A 49 -38.38 -46.11 -20.75
CA VAL A 49 -38.37 -47.55 -21.02
C VAL A 49 -39.71 -48.18 -20.64
N PHE A 50 -40.21 -47.91 -19.43
CA PHE A 50 -41.52 -48.43 -18.99
C PHE A 50 -42.69 -47.89 -19.84
N ALA A 51 -42.63 -46.64 -20.30
CA ALA A 51 -43.62 -46.11 -21.22
C ALA A 51 -43.62 -46.88 -22.55
N ALA A 52 -42.44 -47.15 -23.11
CA ALA A 52 -42.29 -47.90 -24.36
C ALA A 52 -42.83 -49.34 -24.24
N GLU A 53 -42.48 -50.05 -23.16
CA GLU A 53 -43.00 -51.40 -22.89
C GLU A 53 -44.51 -51.41 -22.71
N GLY A 54 -45.04 -50.49 -21.90
CA GLY A 54 -46.48 -50.42 -21.67
C GLY A 54 -47.26 -50.02 -22.92
N LYS A 55 -46.68 -49.23 -23.83
CA LYS A 55 -47.32 -48.90 -25.12
C LYS A 55 -47.34 -50.10 -26.07
N LYS A 56 -46.31 -50.95 -26.03
CA LYS A 56 -46.32 -52.24 -26.75
C LYS A 56 -47.42 -53.16 -26.21
N ALA A 57 -47.61 -53.22 -24.89
CA ALA A 57 -48.70 -53.98 -24.28
C ALA A 57 -50.08 -53.44 -24.68
N GLU A 58 -50.29 -52.12 -24.60
CA GLU A 58 -51.53 -51.45 -25.05
C GLU A 58 -51.85 -51.80 -26.52
N TYR A 59 -50.85 -51.69 -27.40
CA TYR A 59 -51.01 -51.99 -28.82
C TYR A 59 -51.38 -53.46 -29.07
N ASN A 60 -50.73 -54.40 -28.37
CA ASN A 60 -51.02 -55.83 -28.53
C ASN A 60 -52.45 -56.17 -28.09
N THR A 61 -52.92 -55.64 -26.95
CA THR A 61 -54.31 -55.84 -26.47
C THR A 61 -55.32 -55.17 -27.39
N TRP A 62 -55.02 -53.97 -27.87
CA TRP A 62 -55.85 -53.28 -28.85
C TRP A 62 -55.97 -54.08 -30.15
N LYS A 63 -54.85 -54.61 -30.66
CA LYS A 63 -54.84 -55.47 -31.86
C LYS A 63 -55.68 -56.74 -31.66
N LYS A 64 -55.57 -57.39 -30.50
CA LYS A 64 -56.42 -58.56 -30.15
C LYS A 64 -57.90 -58.20 -30.18
N ARG A 65 -58.27 -57.08 -29.57
CA ARG A 65 -59.65 -56.58 -29.58
C ARG A 65 -60.18 -56.34 -31.00
N THR A 66 -59.43 -55.61 -31.82
CA THR A 66 -59.84 -55.33 -33.19
C THR A 66 -60.00 -56.61 -34.00
N SER A 67 -59.05 -57.55 -33.88
CA SER A 67 -59.15 -58.85 -34.52
C SER A 67 -60.42 -59.59 -34.10
N TYR A 68 -60.72 -59.61 -32.80
CA TYR A 68 -61.90 -60.25 -32.25
C TYR A 68 -63.21 -59.64 -32.76
N GLU A 69 -63.31 -58.30 -32.81
CA GLU A 69 -64.48 -57.59 -33.33
C GLU A 69 -64.70 -57.87 -34.83
N THR A 70 -63.62 -57.96 -35.62
CA THR A 70 -63.69 -58.35 -37.03
C THR A 70 -64.21 -59.78 -37.19
N THR A 71 -63.59 -60.76 -36.51
CA THR A 71 -64.00 -62.17 -36.58
C THR A 71 -65.42 -62.40 -36.08
N ALA A 72 -65.84 -61.67 -35.04
CA ALA A 72 -67.22 -61.72 -34.54
C ALA A 72 -68.24 -61.26 -35.59
N THR A 73 -67.92 -60.19 -36.31
CA THR A 73 -68.78 -59.62 -37.36
C THR A 73 -68.87 -60.57 -38.55
N GLU A 74 -67.73 -61.12 -38.99
CA GLU A 74 -67.68 -62.11 -40.08
C GLU A 74 -68.51 -63.36 -39.75
N LEU A 75 -68.39 -63.90 -38.53
CA LEU A 75 -69.16 -65.09 -38.13
C LEU A 75 -70.68 -64.83 -38.12
N LEU A 76 -71.09 -63.67 -37.62
CA LEU A 76 -72.50 -63.27 -37.59
C LEU A 76 -73.07 -63.06 -39.00
N GLU A 77 -72.27 -62.48 -39.90
CA GLU A 77 -72.64 -62.27 -41.30
C GLU A 77 -72.80 -63.60 -42.05
N ILE A 78 -71.84 -64.53 -41.91
CA ILE A 78 -71.94 -65.84 -42.56
C ILE A 78 -73.15 -66.61 -42.03
N SER A 79 -73.40 -66.57 -40.72
CA SER A 79 -74.58 -67.21 -40.12
C SER A 79 -75.90 -66.64 -40.64
N GLY A 80 -75.98 -65.33 -40.88
CA GLY A 80 -77.15 -64.70 -41.50
C GLY A 80 -77.33 -65.09 -42.95
N ASN A 81 -76.24 -65.10 -43.72
CA ASN A 81 -76.24 -65.52 -45.11
C ASN A 81 -76.72 -66.98 -45.26
N LEU A 82 -76.30 -67.89 -44.38
CA LEU A 82 -76.78 -69.29 -44.38
C LEU A 82 -78.31 -69.38 -44.23
N THR A 83 -78.86 -68.63 -43.27
CA THR A 83 -80.30 -68.59 -43.01
C THR A 83 -81.05 -68.07 -44.24
N ASP A 84 -80.55 -67.00 -44.86
CA ASP A 84 -81.15 -66.40 -46.05
C ASP A 84 -81.04 -67.31 -47.29
N TYR A 85 -79.91 -67.99 -47.47
CA TYR A 85 -79.73 -68.97 -48.55
C TYR A 85 -80.66 -70.18 -48.38
N ALA A 86 -80.83 -70.70 -47.15
CA ALA A 86 -81.75 -71.80 -46.90
C ALA A 86 -83.21 -71.40 -47.19
N ARG A 87 -83.63 -70.22 -46.75
CA ARG A 87 -84.94 -69.64 -47.06
C ARG A 87 -85.13 -69.45 -48.56
N LEU A 88 -84.16 -68.86 -49.24
CA LEU A 88 -84.19 -68.61 -50.67
C LEU A 88 -84.23 -69.91 -51.47
N PHE A 89 -83.50 -70.94 -51.05
CA PHE A 89 -83.55 -72.25 -51.69
C PHE A 89 -84.90 -72.95 -51.45
N ALA A 90 -85.44 -72.92 -50.22
CA ALA A 90 -86.75 -73.50 -49.93
C ALA A 90 -87.86 -72.92 -50.82
N VAL A 91 -87.78 -71.61 -51.14
CA VAL A 91 -88.70 -70.95 -52.08
C VAL A 91 -88.39 -71.32 -53.52
N THR A 92 -87.15 -71.17 -53.97
CA THR A 92 -86.81 -71.17 -55.40
C THR A 92 -86.38 -72.52 -55.97
N GLY A 93 -85.83 -73.41 -55.16
CA GLY A 93 -85.16 -74.65 -55.62
C GLY A 93 -83.91 -74.40 -56.48
N ASN A 94 -83.37 -73.18 -56.49
CA ASN A 94 -82.27 -72.82 -57.38
C ASN A 94 -80.93 -73.42 -56.92
N LYS A 95 -80.34 -74.27 -57.77
CA LYS A 95 -79.06 -74.95 -57.50
C LYS A 95 -77.89 -74.00 -57.19
N LYS A 96 -77.88 -72.78 -57.75
CA LYS A 96 -76.84 -71.78 -57.45
C LYS A 96 -76.90 -71.29 -56.00
N VAL A 97 -78.09 -71.19 -55.43
CA VAL A 97 -78.29 -70.80 -54.03
C VAL A 97 -77.82 -71.91 -53.10
N LEU A 98 -78.07 -73.18 -53.48
CA LEU A 98 -77.54 -74.34 -52.77
C LEU A 98 -76.01 -74.34 -52.74
N PHE A 99 -75.38 -74.02 -53.87
CA PHE A 99 -73.92 -73.86 -53.93
C PHE A 99 -73.43 -72.78 -52.96
N SER A 100 -74.06 -71.59 -52.97
CA SER A 100 -73.70 -70.49 -52.05
C SER A 100 -73.89 -70.87 -50.58
N TYR A 101 -74.95 -71.62 -50.25
CA TYR A 101 -75.18 -72.15 -48.91
C TYR A 101 -74.04 -73.07 -48.47
N PHE A 102 -73.71 -74.09 -49.28
CA PHE A 102 -72.67 -75.06 -48.91
C PHE A 102 -71.27 -74.49 -48.98
N HIS A 103 -71.01 -73.49 -49.84
CA HIS A 103 -69.76 -72.73 -49.83
C HIS A 103 -69.60 -71.97 -48.51
N ALA A 104 -70.61 -71.19 -48.10
CA ALA A 104 -70.59 -70.48 -46.83
C ALA A 104 -70.50 -71.41 -45.61
N LEU A 105 -71.16 -72.58 -45.67
CA LEU A 105 -71.10 -73.60 -44.62
C LEU A 105 -69.71 -74.26 -44.57
N HIS A 106 -69.10 -74.49 -45.75
CA HIS A 106 -67.73 -74.99 -45.84
C HIS A 106 -66.75 -73.95 -45.31
N ASP A 107 -66.93 -72.66 -45.59
CA ASP A 107 -66.09 -71.59 -45.04
C ASP A 107 -66.13 -71.63 -43.50
N ILE A 108 -67.29 -71.81 -42.86
CA ILE A 108 -67.37 -71.98 -41.40
C ILE A 108 -66.74 -73.30 -40.91
N ALA A 109 -66.99 -74.41 -41.62
CA ALA A 109 -66.57 -75.75 -41.19
C ALA A 109 -65.08 -76.04 -41.44
N SER A 110 -64.51 -75.43 -42.47
CA SER A 110 -63.11 -75.55 -42.87
C SER A 110 -62.21 -74.59 -42.10
N ASP A 111 -62.74 -73.43 -41.70
CA ASP A 111 -61.98 -72.42 -40.95
C ASP A 111 -62.02 -72.71 -39.45
N ARG A 112 -61.48 -73.88 -39.05
CA ARG A 112 -61.13 -74.18 -37.65
C ARG A 112 -60.34 -73.03 -37.01
N HIS A 113 -59.61 -72.28 -37.84
CA HIS A 113 -58.90 -71.08 -37.44
C HIS A 113 -59.80 -70.01 -36.79
N ILE A 114 -61.06 -69.85 -37.21
CA ILE A 114 -62.00 -68.90 -36.59
C ILE A 114 -62.33 -69.34 -35.15
N LEU A 115 -62.67 -70.61 -34.96
CA LEU A 115 -62.99 -71.17 -33.65
C LEU A 115 -61.76 -71.19 -32.74
N ASP A 116 -60.61 -71.64 -33.24
CA ASP A 116 -59.35 -71.66 -32.52
C ASP A 116 -58.90 -70.23 -32.13
N SER A 117 -59.07 -69.25 -33.03
CA SER A 117 -58.76 -67.85 -32.75
C SER A 117 -59.70 -67.24 -31.71
N LEU A 118 -60.99 -67.57 -31.77
CA LEU A 118 -61.97 -67.11 -30.79
C LEU A 118 -61.76 -67.76 -29.42
N GLU A 119 -61.30 -69.01 -29.36
CA GLU A 119 -60.92 -69.70 -28.13
C GLU A 119 -59.64 -69.15 -27.53
N GLU A 120 -58.60 -68.89 -28.33
CA GLU A 120 -57.34 -68.31 -27.84
C GLU A 120 -57.55 -66.89 -27.30
N MET A 121 -58.50 -66.15 -27.88
CA MET A 121 -58.88 -64.82 -27.43
C MET A 121 -59.94 -64.84 -26.31
N ALA A 122 -60.49 -66.02 -25.99
CA ALA A 122 -61.53 -66.14 -24.98
C ALA A 122 -60.96 -65.91 -23.56
N PRO A 123 -61.68 -65.15 -22.74
CA PRO A 123 -61.17 -64.71 -21.45
C PRO A 123 -61.04 -65.79 -20.37
N ASP A 124 -61.82 -66.86 -20.49
CA ASP A 124 -61.96 -67.96 -19.54
C ASP A 124 -62.76 -69.13 -20.12
N GLU A 125 -62.75 -70.27 -19.44
CA GLU A 125 -63.51 -71.47 -19.84
C GLU A 125 -65.03 -71.21 -19.91
N THR A 126 -65.55 -70.25 -19.15
CA THR A 126 -66.99 -69.93 -19.15
C THR A 126 -67.44 -69.22 -20.43
N ALA A 127 -66.58 -68.35 -20.98
CA ALA A 127 -66.80 -67.72 -22.27
C ALA A 127 -66.73 -68.76 -23.40
N ILE A 128 -65.72 -69.64 -23.38
CA ILE A 128 -65.60 -70.76 -24.33
C ILE A 128 -66.86 -71.64 -24.28
N ALA A 129 -67.32 -72.01 -23.08
CA ALA A 129 -68.55 -72.79 -22.91
C ALA A 129 -69.80 -72.06 -23.44
N SER A 130 -69.82 -70.72 -23.41
CA SER A 130 -70.91 -69.91 -23.96
C SER A 130 -70.88 -69.86 -25.49
N LEU A 131 -69.70 -69.81 -26.11
CA LEU A 131 -69.51 -69.96 -27.56
C LEU A 131 -70.00 -71.34 -28.03
N TYR A 132 -69.57 -72.41 -27.36
CA TYR A 132 -70.05 -73.77 -27.65
C TYR A 132 -71.55 -73.94 -27.41
N ARG A 133 -72.12 -73.26 -26.41
CA ARG A 133 -73.57 -73.23 -26.19
C ARG A 133 -74.30 -72.54 -27.34
N ALA A 134 -73.75 -71.45 -27.87
CA ALA A 134 -74.25 -70.78 -29.06
C ALA A 134 -74.18 -71.68 -30.29
N LEU A 135 -73.05 -72.36 -30.54
CA LEU A 135 -72.88 -73.32 -31.63
C LEU A 135 -73.81 -74.52 -31.49
N ARG A 136 -74.07 -75.01 -30.27
CA ARG A 136 -75.06 -76.07 -30.04
C ARG A 136 -76.48 -75.60 -30.36
N LYS A 137 -76.80 -74.32 -30.15
CA LYS A 137 -78.10 -73.74 -30.51
C LYS A 137 -78.29 -73.53 -32.02
N SER A 138 -77.22 -73.57 -32.83
CA SER A 138 -77.34 -73.53 -34.30
C SER A 138 -77.65 -74.91 -34.92
N GLN A 139 -77.39 -76.01 -34.21
CA GLN A 139 -77.65 -77.37 -34.71
C GLN A 139 -79.12 -77.61 -35.10
N PRO A 140 -80.13 -77.18 -34.31
CA PRO A 140 -81.53 -77.32 -34.72
C PRO A 140 -81.92 -76.47 -35.94
N LEU A 141 -81.21 -75.36 -36.19
CA LEU A 141 -81.41 -74.53 -37.38
C LEU A 141 -80.86 -75.26 -38.60
N LEU A 142 -79.63 -75.76 -38.53
CA LEU A 142 -79.02 -76.56 -39.59
C LEU A 142 -79.86 -77.80 -39.94
N ASP A 143 -80.38 -78.50 -38.92
CA ASP A 143 -81.29 -79.64 -39.11
C ASP A 143 -82.59 -79.21 -39.83
N ALA A 144 -83.22 -78.12 -39.39
CA ALA A 144 -84.42 -77.59 -40.04
C ALA A 144 -84.15 -77.14 -41.48
N GLU A 145 -83.00 -76.52 -41.74
CA GLU A 145 -82.54 -76.09 -43.07
C GLU A 145 -82.28 -77.28 -43.99
N MET A 146 -81.52 -78.29 -43.53
CA MET A 146 -81.26 -79.51 -44.29
C MET A 146 -82.54 -80.27 -44.61
N ARG A 147 -83.45 -80.42 -43.64
CA ARG A 147 -84.76 -81.05 -43.86
C ARG A 147 -85.63 -80.24 -44.82
N ALA A 148 -85.66 -78.92 -44.70
CA ALA A 148 -86.39 -78.06 -45.62
C ALA A 148 -85.84 -78.13 -47.04
N MET A 149 -84.52 -78.09 -47.22
CA MET A 149 -83.88 -78.25 -48.52
C MET A 149 -84.17 -79.63 -49.10
N LYS A 150 -84.10 -80.70 -48.31
CA LYS A 150 -84.44 -82.07 -48.77
C LYS A 150 -85.89 -82.18 -49.20
N LEU A 151 -86.83 -81.65 -48.41
CA LEU A 151 -88.26 -81.62 -48.78
C LEU A 151 -88.49 -80.85 -50.08
N LYS A 152 -87.81 -79.72 -50.29
CA LYS A 152 -87.88 -78.96 -51.55
C LYS A 152 -87.31 -79.73 -52.74
N ILE A 153 -86.21 -80.44 -52.56
CA ILE A 153 -85.60 -81.26 -53.62
C ILE A 153 -86.54 -82.41 -54.02
N LEU A 154 -87.14 -83.07 -53.03
CA LEU A 154 -88.09 -84.16 -53.24
C LEU A 154 -89.39 -83.66 -53.89
N SER A 155 -89.90 -82.48 -53.52
CA SER A 155 -91.10 -81.89 -54.15
C SER A 155 -90.89 -81.55 -55.63
N MET A 156 -89.65 -81.23 -56.02
CA MET A 156 -89.25 -81.05 -57.41
C MET A 156 -89.06 -82.37 -58.20
N GLY A 157 -89.28 -83.52 -57.56
CA GLY A 157 -89.15 -84.84 -58.17
C GLY A 157 -87.71 -85.35 -58.32
N ILE A 158 -86.75 -84.72 -57.63
CA ILE A 158 -85.33 -85.11 -57.66
C ILE A 158 -85.09 -86.13 -56.55
N THR A 159 -84.64 -87.34 -56.92
CA THR A 159 -84.38 -88.45 -56.00
C THR A 159 -82.92 -88.91 -56.10
N GLU A 160 -82.45 -89.71 -55.13
CA GLU A 160 -81.08 -90.26 -55.07
C GLU A 160 -80.66 -91.02 -56.36
N THR A 161 -81.62 -91.53 -57.12
CA THR A 161 -81.43 -92.28 -58.37
C THR A 161 -81.51 -91.43 -59.65
N SER A 162 -81.69 -90.11 -59.53
CA SER A 162 -81.86 -89.24 -60.70
C SER A 162 -80.52 -88.90 -61.37
N ASN A 163 -80.32 -89.33 -62.63
CA ASN A 163 -79.12 -89.08 -63.45
C ASN A 163 -78.83 -87.60 -63.79
N ALA A 164 -79.60 -86.65 -63.25
CA ALA A 164 -79.53 -85.22 -63.58
C ALA A 164 -78.45 -84.42 -62.83
N LEU A 165 -77.47 -85.11 -62.23
CA LEU A 165 -76.51 -84.56 -61.26
C LEU A 165 -75.07 -84.84 -61.71
N GLN A 166 -74.59 -84.10 -62.72
CA GLN A 166 -73.19 -84.15 -63.20
C GLN A 166 -72.42 -82.82 -63.05
N ASP A 167 -73.00 -81.83 -62.36
CA ASP A 167 -72.38 -80.52 -62.10
C ASP A 167 -71.74 -80.46 -60.71
N GLU A 168 -70.88 -79.49 -60.39
CA GLU A 168 -70.22 -79.33 -59.08
C GLU A 168 -71.23 -79.27 -57.91
N THR A 169 -72.47 -78.84 -58.19
CA THR A 169 -73.58 -78.80 -57.24
C THR A 169 -74.18 -80.17 -56.90
N ALA A 170 -73.84 -81.22 -57.65
CA ALA A 170 -74.33 -82.58 -57.45
C ALA A 170 -73.92 -83.18 -56.10
N SER A 171 -72.68 -82.92 -55.68
CA SER A 171 -72.14 -83.38 -54.40
C SER A 171 -72.95 -82.83 -53.21
N TYR A 172 -73.27 -81.53 -53.25
CA TYR A 172 -74.07 -80.86 -52.23
C TYR A 172 -75.52 -81.34 -52.21
N MET A 173 -76.11 -81.53 -53.39
CA MET A 173 -77.47 -82.09 -53.51
C MET A 173 -77.57 -83.49 -52.89
N ASN A 174 -76.59 -84.35 -53.16
CA ASN A 174 -76.52 -85.70 -52.58
C ASN A 174 -76.32 -85.65 -51.06
N THR A 175 -75.56 -84.66 -50.57
CA THR A 175 -75.39 -84.44 -49.12
C THR A 175 -76.73 -84.10 -48.45
N VAL A 176 -77.54 -83.24 -49.07
CA VAL A 176 -78.88 -82.92 -48.57
C VAL A 176 -79.82 -84.12 -48.67
N LEU A 177 -79.79 -84.86 -49.78
CA LEU A 177 -80.63 -86.05 -49.99
C LEU A 177 -80.30 -87.17 -48.99
N ALA A 178 -79.05 -87.32 -48.56
CA ALA A 178 -78.65 -88.29 -47.54
C ALA A 178 -79.17 -87.94 -46.13
N TYR A 179 -79.68 -86.74 -45.89
CA TYR A 179 -80.15 -86.30 -44.58
C TYR A 179 -81.45 -87.02 -44.16
N SER A 180 -81.58 -87.42 -42.90
CA SER A 180 -82.77 -88.18 -42.44
C SER A 180 -84.02 -87.30 -42.34
N LEU A 181 -85.13 -87.76 -42.91
CA LEU A 181 -86.47 -87.21 -42.66
C LEU A 181 -87.25 -88.15 -41.74
N SER A 182 -88.22 -87.63 -41.00
CA SER A 182 -89.14 -88.45 -40.22
C SER A 182 -90.06 -89.28 -41.14
N PRO A 183 -90.57 -90.43 -40.66
CA PRO A 183 -91.50 -91.25 -41.45
C PRO A 183 -92.76 -90.50 -41.90
N GLU A 184 -93.19 -89.52 -41.11
CA GLU A 184 -94.33 -88.64 -41.42
C GLU A 184 -94.01 -87.67 -42.57
N GLU A 185 -92.80 -87.11 -42.58
CA GLU A 185 -92.32 -86.20 -43.64
C GLU A 185 -92.09 -86.94 -44.98
N MET A 186 -91.67 -88.20 -44.94
CA MET A 186 -91.46 -89.02 -46.14
C MET A 186 -92.77 -89.41 -46.85
N ALA A 187 -93.90 -89.40 -46.15
CA ALA A 187 -95.21 -89.79 -46.68
C ALA A 187 -96.01 -88.63 -47.29
N LEU A 188 -95.46 -87.41 -47.29
CA LEU A 188 -96.13 -86.20 -47.79
C LEU A 188 -96.24 -86.18 -49.32
N SER A 189 -97.28 -85.53 -49.86
CA SER A 189 -97.35 -85.21 -51.29
C SER A 189 -96.38 -84.08 -51.67
N ALA A 190 -96.05 -83.92 -52.96
CA ALA A 190 -95.12 -82.88 -53.41
C ALA A 190 -95.53 -81.45 -52.97
N ALA A 191 -96.82 -81.12 -53.02
CA ALA A 191 -97.33 -79.82 -52.54
C ALA A 191 -97.19 -79.66 -51.02
N GLN A 192 -97.44 -80.73 -50.25
CA GLN A 192 -97.27 -80.72 -48.79
C GLN A 192 -95.80 -80.70 -48.38
N MET A 193 -94.90 -81.29 -49.16
CA MET A 193 -93.45 -81.21 -48.95
C MET A 193 -92.95 -79.77 -49.16
N GLU A 194 -93.45 -79.07 -50.18
CA GLU A 194 -93.09 -77.67 -50.43
C GLU A 194 -93.61 -76.73 -49.31
N GLU A 195 -94.85 -76.89 -48.86
CA GLU A 195 -95.40 -76.15 -47.72
C GLU A 195 -94.65 -76.49 -46.41
N GLY A 196 -94.30 -77.76 -46.21
CA GLY A 196 -93.48 -78.21 -45.08
C GLY A 196 -92.09 -77.61 -45.07
N ALA A 197 -91.42 -77.54 -46.23
CA ALA A 197 -90.12 -76.90 -46.38
C ALA A 197 -90.17 -75.41 -46.01
N LEU A 198 -91.18 -74.68 -46.49
CA LEU A 198 -91.37 -73.27 -46.14
C LEU A 198 -91.68 -73.09 -44.65
N THR A 199 -92.53 -73.94 -44.08
CA THR A 199 -92.87 -73.89 -42.65
C THR A 199 -91.66 -74.14 -41.75
N LEU A 200 -90.73 -74.99 -42.17
CA LEU A 200 -89.51 -75.28 -41.40
C LEU A 200 -88.55 -74.10 -41.30
N VAL A 201 -88.48 -73.20 -42.30
CA VAL A 201 -87.52 -72.07 -42.34
C VAL A 201 -88.16 -70.67 -42.19
N PHE A 202 -89.48 -70.56 -42.36
CA PHE A 202 -90.26 -69.34 -42.09
C PHE A 202 -91.18 -69.47 -40.87
N GLY A 203 -91.29 -70.65 -40.27
CA GLY A 203 -92.14 -70.89 -39.12
C GLY A 203 -91.65 -70.20 -37.85
N THR A 204 -92.59 -69.99 -36.91
CA THR A 204 -92.32 -69.33 -35.63
C THR A 204 -91.21 -70.00 -34.82
N ARG A 205 -91.14 -71.34 -34.84
CA ARG A 205 -90.11 -72.12 -34.15
C ARG A 205 -88.70 -71.85 -34.70
N TYR A 206 -88.56 -71.70 -36.02
CA TYR A 206 -87.30 -71.38 -36.66
C TYR A 206 -86.85 -69.97 -36.28
N THR A 207 -87.72 -68.97 -36.49
CA THR A 207 -87.43 -67.57 -36.15
C THR A 207 -87.10 -67.37 -34.67
N GLN A 208 -87.78 -68.07 -33.75
CA GLN A 208 -87.44 -68.02 -32.31
C GLN A 208 -86.07 -68.64 -32.01
N THR A 209 -85.73 -69.74 -32.70
CA THR A 209 -84.43 -70.41 -32.53
C THR A 209 -83.30 -69.54 -33.08
N GLU A 210 -83.50 -68.93 -34.26
CA GLU A 210 -82.61 -67.96 -34.90
C GLU A 210 -82.36 -66.76 -33.99
N GLN A 211 -83.42 -66.11 -33.47
CA GLN A 211 -83.29 -64.98 -32.55
C GLN A 211 -82.58 -65.37 -31.24
N SER A 212 -82.85 -66.56 -30.70
CA SER A 212 -82.19 -67.08 -29.50
C SER A 212 -80.69 -67.33 -29.74
N MET A 213 -80.32 -67.81 -30.93
CA MET A 213 -78.94 -67.99 -31.37
C MET A 213 -78.23 -66.63 -31.46
N TYR A 214 -78.76 -65.68 -32.25
CA TYR A 214 -78.19 -64.33 -32.37
C TYR A 214 -78.02 -63.64 -31.03
N LYS A 215 -79.03 -63.71 -30.15
CA LYS A 215 -78.94 -63.13 -28.80
C LYS A 215 -77.81 -63.77 -27.98
N THR A 216 -77.63 -65.09 -28.08
CA THR A 216 -76.58 -65.81 -27.33
C THR A 216 -75.19 -65.47 -27.88
N ILE A 217 -75.03 -65.45 -29.20
CA ILE A 217 -73.77 -65.10 -29.89
C ILE A 217 -73.38 -63.64 -29.62
N ASN A 218 -74.30 -62.70 -29.80
CA ASN A 218 -74.05 -61.27 -29.53
C ASN A 218 -73.73 -61.02 -28.05
N SER A 219 -74.39 -61.72 -27.13
CA SER A 219 -74.10 -61.61 -25.70
C SER A 219 -72.70 -62.12 -25.34
N PHE A 220 -72.22 -63.17 -26.02
CA PHE A 220 -70.86 -63.66 -25.85
C PHE A 220 -69.85 -62.63 -26.38
N PHE A 221 -70.01 -62.19 -27.63
CA PHE A 221 -69.11 -61.22 -28.26
C PHE A 221 -69.05 -59.88 -27.51
N SER A 222 -70.19 -59.36 -27.04
CA SER A 222 -70.22 -58.13 -26.26
C SER A 222 -69.48 -58.26 -24.93
N THR A 223 -69.61 -59.40 -24.25
CA THR A 223 -68.94 -59.66 -22.96
C THR A 223 -67.41 -59.66 -23.12
N VAL A 224 -66.90 -60.33 -24.15
CA VAL A 224 -65.45 -60.40 -24.41
C VAL A 224 -64.91 -59.06 -24.91
N SER A 225 -65.61 -58.39 -25.83
CA SER A 225 -65.23 -57.06 -26.32
C SER A 225 -65.18 -56.04 -25.18
N GLU A 226 -66.18 -56.03 -24.29
CA GLU A 226 -66.20 -55.12 -23.13
C GLU A 226 -65.03 -55.37 -22.17
N ARG A 227 -64.68 -56.65 -21.93
CA ARG A 227 -63.50 -56.99 -21.12
C ARG A 227 -62.20 -56.51 -21.77
N LEU A 228 -62.00 -56.78 -23.06
CA LEU A 228 -60.81 -56.32 -23.79
C LEU A 228 -60.75 -54.79 -23.84
N SER A 229 -61.89 -54.10 -23.96
CA SER A 229 -61.96 -52.65 -23.84
C SER A 229 -61.48 -52.17 -22.47
N ARG A 230 -61.95 -52.80 -21.39
CA ARG A 230 -61.50 -52.48 -20.02
C ARG A 230 -59.99 -52.69 -19.84
N GLU A 231 -59.43 -53.73 -20.46
CA GLU A 231 -57.98 -54.00 -20.41
C GLU A 231 -57.17 -52.96 -21.19
N VAL A 232 -57.61 -52.58 -22.40
CA VAL A 232 -57.00 -51.48 -23.17
C VAL A 232 -57.07 -50.16 -22.40
N ASP A 233 -58.22 -49.85 -21.80
CA ASP A 233 -58.38 -48.64 -20.98
C ASP A 233 -57.49 -48.66 -19.74
N ALA A 234 -57.32 -49.83 -19.09
CA ALA A 234 -56.38 -49.98 -17.98
C ALA A 234 -54.93 -49.73 -18.41
N HIS A 235 -54.50 -50.25 -19.58
CA HIS A 235 -53.18 -49.95 -20.14
C HIS A 235 -53.03 -48.46 -20.46
N ARG A 236 -54.04 -47.84 -21.07
CA ARG A 236 -54.06 -46.41 -21.39
C ARG A 236 -53.98 -45.54 -20.14
N MET A 237 -54.69 -45.89 -19.08
CA MET A 237 -54.61 -45.19 -17.79
C MET A 237 -53.22 -45.32 -17.16
N ARG A 238 -52.62 -46.50 -17.19
CA ARG A 238 -51.23 -46.69 -16.74
C ARG A 238 -50.24 -45.84 -17.55
N GLN A 239 -50.42 -45.76 -18.87
CA GLN A 239 -49.64 -44.88 -19.75
C GLN A 239 -49.82 -43.40 -19.41
N TYR A 240 -51.05 -42.98 -19.10
CA TYR A 240 -51.33 -41.61 -18.66
C TYR A 240 -50.53 -41.24 -17.41
N TYR A 241 -50.53 -42.09 -16.38
CA TYR A 241 -49.77 -41.84 -15.15
C TYR A 241 -48.25 -41.83 -15.38
N ILE A 242 -47.71 -42.73 -16.22
CA ILE A 242 -46.28 -42.72 -16.56
C ILE A 242 -45.89 -41.42 -17.28
N LYS A 243 -46.69 -40.98 -18.26
CA LYS A 243 -46.45 -39.71 -18.97
C LYS A 243 -46.56 -38.50 -18.04
N MET A 244 -47.55 -38.49 -17.14
CA MET A 244 -47.67 -37.46 -16.12
C MET A 244 -46.41 -37.40 -15.25
N ALA A 245 -45.90 -38.56 -14.78
CA ALA A 245 -44.66 -38.64 -14.02
C ALA A 245 -43.44 -38.17 -14.83
N GLN A 246 -43.36 -38.45 -16.14
CA GLN A 246 -42.32 -37.91 -17.03
C GLN A 246 -42.39 -36.39 -17.14
N HIS A 247 -43.57 -35.81 -17.31
CA HIS A 247 -43.75 -34.36 -17.36
C HIS A 247 -43.37 -33.70 -16.03
N ILE A 248 -43.71 -34.31 -14.89
CA ILE A 248 -43.29 -33.86 -13.57
C ILE A 248 -41.76 -33.93 -13.45
N CYS A 249 -41.13 -35.04 -13.85
CA CYS A 249 -39.66 -35.18 -13.84
C CYS A 249 -38.98 -34.12 -14.72
N MET A 250 -39.51 -33.84 -15.90
CA MET A 250 -39.02 -32.77 -16.79
C MET A 250 -39.15 -31.39 -16.12
N GLY A 251 -40.29 -31.10 -15.49
CA GLY A 251 -40.50 -29.85 -14.74
C GLY A 251 -39.50 -29.70 -13.59
N VAL A 252 -39.28 -30.76 -12.80
CA VAL A 252 -38.27 -30.80 -11.73
C VAL A 252 -36.87 -30.59 -12.31
N PHE A 253 -36.53 -31.22 -13.43
CA PHE A 253 -35.24 -31.05 -14.09
C PHE A 253 -34.98 -29.59 -14.51
N VAL A 254 -35.95 -28.95 -15.16
CA VAL A 254 -35.86 -27.54 -15.57
C VAL A 254 -35.78 -26.62 -14.34
N PHE A 255 -36.55 -26.90 -13.29
CA PHE A 255 -36.49 -26.15 -12.03
C PHE A 255 -35.12 -26.25 -11.36
N LEU A 256 -34.53 -27.44 -11.32
CA LEU A 256 -33.18 -27.66 -10.80
C LEU A 256 -32.12 -26.92 -11.62
N LEU A 257 -32.25 -26.91 -12.96
CA LEU A 257 -31.36 -26.12 -13.83
C LEU A 257 -31.46 -24.62 -13.56
N MET A 258 -32.68 -24.08 -13.44
CA MET A 258 -32.90 -22.67 -13.09
C MET A 258 -32.31 -22.35 -11.70
N GLY A 259 -32.52 -23.23 -10.71
CA GLY A 259 -31.92 -23.11 -9.38
C GLY A 259 -30.38 -23.11 -9.43
N MET A 260 -29.78 -23.99 -10.24
CA MET A 260 -28.34 -24.03 -10.47
C MET A 260 -27.82 -22.73 -11.08
N MET A 261 -28.49 -22.21 -12.12
CA MET A 261 -28.14 -20.93 -12.74
C MET A 261 -28.25 -19.77 -11.76
N PHE A 262 -29.28 -19.76 -10.92
CA PHE A 262 -29.47 -18.77 -9.86
C PHE A 262 -28.33 -18.81 -8.84
N LEU A 263 -27.98 -20.00 -8.34
CA LEU A 263 -26.85 -20.19 -7.41
C LEU A 263 -25.53 -19.74 -8.05
N TYR A 264 -25.27 -20.12 -9.30
CA TYR A 264 -24.08 -19.69 -10.03
C TYR A 264 -24.01 -18.17 -10.18
N ARG A 265 -25.13 -17.53 -10.55
CA ARG A 265 -25.23 -16.07 -10.62
C ARG A 265 -24.95 -15.41 -9.27
N LYS A 266 -25.54 -15.92 -8.20
CA LYS A 266 -25.42 -15.38 -6.83
C LYS A 266 -24.00 -15.53 -6.27
N TYR A 267 -23.37 -16.69 -6.44
CA TYR A 267 -22.10 -17.01 -5.80
C TYR A 267 -20.85 -16.77 -6.67
N TYR A 268 -20.99 -16.61 -8.00
CA TYR A 268 -19.87 -16.36 -8.92
C TYR A 268 -20.02 -15.05 -9.69
N ILE A 269 -21.07 -14.92 -10.51
CA ILE A 269 -21.17 -13.81 -11.46
C ILE A 269 -21.21 -12.46 -10.73
N ILE A 270 -22.07 -12.33 -9.71
CA ILE A 270 -22.20 -11.08 -8.95
C ILE A 270 -20.89 -10.73 -8.21
N PRO A 271 -20.27 -11.62 -7.42
CA PRO A 271 -19.00 -11.36 -6.76
C PRO A 271 -17.86 -11.02 -7.72
N ILE A 272 -17.69 -11.77 -8.81
CA ILE A 272 -16.64 -11.52 -9.81
C ILE A 272 -16.82 -10.14 -10.44
N LYS A 273 -18.06 -9.76 -10.78
CA LYS A 273 -18.34 -8.43 -11.34
C LYS A 273 -18.03 -7.31 -10.34
N ARG A 274 -18.25 -7.52 -9.03
CA ARG A 274 -17.84 -6.57 -8.00
C ARG A 274 -16.32 -6.47 -7.91
N TYR A 275 -15.62 -7.60 -7.84
CA TYR A 275 -14.15 -7.61 -7.78
C TYR A 275 -13.53 -6.94 -9.00
N SER A 276 -13.98 -7.30 -10.21
CA SER A 276 -13.50 -6.70 -11.46
C SER A 276 -13.70 -5.18 -11.47
N ARG A 277 -14.87 -4.67 -11.05
CA ARG A 277 -15.09 -3.22 -10.94
C ARG A 277 -14.16 -2.55 -9.94
N SER A 278 -13.92 -3.17 -8.79
CA SER A 278 -13.01 -2.62 -7.78
C SER A 278 -11.54 -2.65 -8.20
N ILE A 279 -11.15 -3.59 -9.07
CA ILE A 279 -9.77 -3.74 -9.59
C ILE A 279 -9.53 -2.85 -10.81
N MET A 280 -10.50 -2.70 -11.72
CA MET A 280 -10.36 -1.92 -12.97
C MET A 280 -10.34 -0.39 -12.78
N GLN A 281 -10.55 0.12 -11.57
CA GLN A 281 -10.35 1.55 -11.33
C GLN A 281 -8.85 1.89 -11.42
N GLU A 282 -8.48 2.87 -12.26
CA GLU A 282 -7.10 3.24 -12.64
C GLU A 282 -6.15 3.52 -11.45
N ILE A 283 -6.72 3.82 -10.29
CA ILE A 283 -6.02 3.84 -9.02
C ILE A 283 -6.51 2.59 -8.30
N PRO A 284 -5.67 1.58 -7.98
CA PRO A 284 -6.09 0.41 -7.22
C PRO A 284 -6.75 0.95 -5.96
N SER A 285 -8.07 0.83 -5.94
CA SER A 285 -8.88 1.62 -5.03
C SER A 285 -8.33 1.40 -3.62
N GLN A 286 -8.16 2.48 -2.85
CA GLN A 286 -7.71 2.33 -1.46
C GLN A 286 -8.67 1.40 -0.68
N THR A 287 -9.88 1.20 -1.20
CA THR A 287 -10.89 0.29 -0.71
C THR A 287 -10.51 -1.18 -0.92
N PRO A 288 -10.46 -1.98 0.17
CA PRO A 288 -10.29 -3.42 0.07
C PRO A 288 -11.47 -4.07 -0.65
N LEU A 289 -11.23 -5.17 -1.36
CA LEU A 289 -12.28 -6.03 -1.87
C LEU A 289 -13.12 -6.56 -0.70
N PHE A 290 -14.44 -6.53 -0.83
CA PHE A 290 -15.34 -7.13 0.16
C PHE A 290 -15.52 -8.62 -0.15
N PRO A 291 -14.90 -9.55 0.62
CA PRO A 291 -14.90 -10.95 0.26
C PRO A 291 -16.31 -11.53 0.26
N SER A 292 -16.77 -11.99 -0.90
CA SER A 292 -18.14 -12.50 -1.07
C SER A 292 -18.20 -13.59 -2.14
N GLY A 293 -19.27 -14.37 -2.12
CA GLY A 293 -19.46 -15.48 -3.06
C GLY A 293 -19.10 -16.84 -2.48
N ALA A 294 -18.73 -17.76 -3.37
CA ALA A 294 -18.25 -19.09 -2.98
C ALA A 294 -16.98 -19.01 -2.14
N LYS A 295 -16.68 -20.07 -1.37
CA LYS A 295 -15.52 -20.09 -0.45
C LYS A 295 -14.21 -19.73 -1.15
N GLU A 296 -14.02 -20.20 -2.38
CA GLU A 296 -12.84 -19.97 -3.20
C GLU A 296 -12.70 -18.48 -3.58
N LEU A 297 -13.82 -17.82 -3.95
CA LEU A 297 -13.85 -16.39 -4.27
C LEU A 297 -13.66 -15.51 -3.03
N ILE A 298 -14.15 -15.94 -1.87
CA ILE A 298 -13.87 -15.29 -0.60
C ILE A 298 -12.37 -15.35 -0.30
N LEU A 299 -11.74 -16.53 -0.45
CA LEU A 299 -10.31 -16.70 -0.23
C LEU A 299 -9.49 -15.85 -1.21
N LEU A 300 -9.87 -15.82 -2.48
CA LEU A 300 -9.24 -14.96 -3.50
C LEU A 300 -9.29 -13.49 -3.10
N GLY A 301 -10.47 -12.98 -2.69
CA GLY A 301 -10.62 -11.59 -2.25
C GLY A 301 -9.76 -11.27 -1.01
N GLN A 302 -9.65 -12.20 -0.06
CA GLN A 302 -8.79 -12.05 1.11
C GLN A 302 -7.30 -12.01 0.77
N GLN A 303 -6.84 -12.90 -0.13
CA GLN A 303 -5.44 -12.93 -0.55
C GLN A 303 -5.07 -11.70 -1.37
N PHE A 304 -5.98 -11.25 -2.25
CA PHE A 304 -5.80 -10.01 -3.00
C PHE A 304 -5.63 -8.83 -2.05
N ASN A 305 -6.50 -8.67 -1.04
CA ASN A 305 -6.38 -7.58 -0.07
C ASN A 305 -5.05 -7.60 0.69
N ARG A 306 -4.59 -8.78 1.13
CA ARG A 306 -3.28 -8.94 1.79
C ARG A 306 -2.13 -8.53 0.87
N MET A 307 -2.20 -8.91 -0.40
CA MET A 307 -1.19 -8.53 -1.39
C MET A 307 -1.19 -7.02 -1.62
N THR A 308 -2.37 -6.40 -1.78
CA THR A 308 -2.50 -4.95 -1.93
C THR A 308 -1.94 -4.20 -0.72
N GLU A 309 -2.18 -4.68 0.50
CA GLU A 309 -1.62 -4.10 1.73
C GLU A 309 -0.10 -4.17 1.77
N LYS A 310 0.50 -5.32 1.38
CA LYS A 310 1.96 -5.45 1.25
C LYS A 310 2.55 -4.51 0.20
N ILE A 311 1.92 -4.39 -0.97
CA ILE A 311 2.36 -3.47 -2.02
C ILE A 311 2.34 -2.02 -1.52
N LYS A 312 1.29 -1.63 -0.78
CA LYS A 312 1.20 -0.29 -0.17
C LYS A 312 2.34 -0.07 0.83
N LEU A 313 2.66 -1.06 1.67
CA LEU A 313 3.77 -0.97 2.62
C LEU A 313 5.11 -0.76 1.91
N TYR A 314 5.41 -1.56 0.88
CA TYR A 314 6.66 -1.42 0.13
C TYR A 314 6.75 -0.08 -0.62
N ALA A 315 5.64 0.39 -1.20
CA ALA A 315 5.60 1.71 -1.83
C ALA A 315 5.83 2.83 -0.82
N TRP A 316 5.29 2.71 0.39
CA TRP A 316 5.50 3.67 1.48
C TRP A 316 6.96 3.66 1.97
N GLU A 317 7.55 2.48 2.19
CA GLU A 317 8.97 2.35 2.58
C GLU A 317 9.91 2.92 1.50
N ALA A 318 9.63 2.65 0.22
CA ALA A 318 10.40 3.22 -0.89
C ALA A 318 10.26 4.75 -0.94
N GLY A 319 9.06 5.27 -0.70
CA GLY A 319 8.81 6.71 -0.57
C GLY A 319 9.62 7.34 0.56
N GLN A 320 9.61 6.74 1.76
CA GLN A 320 10.41 7.22 2.90
C GLN A 320 11.91 7.19 2.61
N LYS A 321 12.44 6.12 2.00
CA LYS A 321 13.86 6.06 1.62
C LYS A 321 14.23 7.14 0.60
N SER A 322 13.34 7.41 -0.36
CA SER A 322 13.54 8.50 -1.33
C SER A 322 13.51 9.88 -0.65
N GLU A 323 12.62 10.08 0.32
CA GLU A 323 12.54 11.33 1.09
C GLU A 323 13.78 11.52 1.97
N GLN A 324 14.21 10.48 2.70
CA GLN A 324 15.44 10.50 3.49
C GLN A 324 16.67 10.78 2.62
N ARG A 325 16.76 10.15 1.43
CA ARG A 325 17.82 10.43 0.46
C ARG A 325 17.77 11.88 0.00
N GLY A 326 16.59 12.43 -0.28
CA GLY A 326 16.40 13.84 -0.62
C GLY A 326 16.87 14.77 0.49
N GLN A 327 16.47 14.52 1.74
CA GLN A 327 16.89 15.30 2.91
C GLN A 327 18.42 15.27 3.12
N MET A 328 19.04 14.10 2.96
CA MET A 328 20.50 13.95 3.02
C MET A 328 21.20 14.76 1.93
N ILE A 329 20.71 14.70 0.69
CA ILE A 329 21.22 15.50 -0.43
C ILE A 329 21.07 16.99 -0.11
N THR A 330 19.93 17.46 0.38
CA THR A 330 19.73 18.87 0.75
C THR A 330 20.70 19.33 1.86
N ALA A 331 20.90 18.51 2.90
CA ALA A 331 21.84 18.81 3.97
C ALA A 331 23.28 18.92 3.46
N LEU A 332 23.71 18.00 2.58
CA LEU A 332 25.04 18.04 1.98
C LEU A 332 25.26 19.29 1.11
N THR A 333 24.26 19.71 0.31
CA THR A 333 24.33 20.95 -0.49
C THR A 333 24.45 22.21 0.37
N THR A 334 23.91 22.20 1.59
CA THR A 334 23.93 23.38 2.48
C THR A 334 25.28 23.53 3.20
N LEU A 335 25.90 22.42 3.59
CA LEU A 335 27.13 22.41 4.38
C LEU A 335 28.41 22.43 3.55
N TYR A 336 28.35 21.92 2.31
CA TYR A 336 29.52 21.68 1.48
C TYR A 336 29.34 22.28 0.08
N THR A 337 30.43 22.83 -0.46
CA THR A 337 30.47 23.49 -1.78
C THR A 337 30.17 22.51 -2.90
N TYR A 338 30.73 21.30 -2.83
CA TYR A 338 30.27 20.15 -3.60
C TYR A 338 30.54 18.86 -2.83
N SER A 339 29.82 17.81 -3.20
CA SER A 339 30.05 16.45 -2.74
C SER A 339 30.03 15.47 -3.89
N MET A 340 30.87 14.45 -3.82
CA MET A 340 30.95 13.39 -4.82
C MET A 340 31.11 12.02 -4.17
N TYR A 341 30.56 11.03 -4.85
CA TYR A 341 30.71 9.63 -4.54
C TYR A 341 31.72 9.01 -5.49
N ILE A 342 32.76 8.38 -4.97
CA ILE A 342 33.88 7.86 -5.77
C ILE A 342 34.05 6.37 -5.45
N ASN A 343 34.09 5.55 -6.49
CA ASN A 343 34.59 4.19 -6.42
C ASN A 343 36.06 4.20 -6.85
N LEU A 344 36.97 4.06 -5.89
CA LEU A 344 38.40 4.08 -6.17
C LEU A 344 38.83 2.81 -6.93
N THR A 345 38.29 1.64 -6.58
CA THR A 345 38.64 0.36 -7.22
C THR A 345 38.32 0.38 -8.72
N LYS A 346 37.11 0.86 -9.07
CA LYS A 346 36.62 0.96 -10.46
C LYS A 346 37.00 2.27 -11.17
N ASP A 347 37.74 3.16 -10.52
CA ASP A 347 38.14 4.47 -11.07
C ASP A 347 36.95 5.28 -11.59
N ARG A 348 35.89 5.44 -10.78
CA ARG A 348 34.69 6.20 -11.17
C ARG A 348 34.28 7.19 -10.11
N TYR A 349 33.80 8.36 -10.54
CA TYR A 349 33.14 9.32 -9.65
C TYR A 349 31.73 9.65 -10.13
N THR A 350 30.91 10.15 -9.20
CA THR A 350 29.58 10.68 -9.43
C THR A 350 29.38 11.86 -8.49
N VAL A 351 29.14 13.04 -9.05
CA VAL A 351 28.81 14.23 -8.27
C VAL A 351 27.43 14.06 -7.66
N LEU A 352 27.32 14.23 -6.35
CA LEU A 352 26.08 14.10 -5.59
C LEU A 352 25.38 15.46 -5.45
N THR A 353 26.13 16.51 -5.11
CA THR A 353 25.61 17.88 -4.90
C THR A 353 26.67 18.93 -5.21
N GLY A 354 26.24 20.17 -5.47
CA GLY A 354 27.11 21.32 -5.71
C GLY A 354 27.35 21.61 -7.20
N ASP A 355 27.67 22.87 -7.51
CA ASP A 355 27.96 23.31 -8.87
C ASP A 355 29.44 23.06 -9.21
N MET A 356 29.75 21.81 -9.54
CA MET A 356 31.09 21.43 -9.99
C MET A 356 31.46 22.09 -11.33
N HIS A 357 30.48 22.48 -12.15
CA HIS A 357 30.74 23.11 -13.46
C HIS A 357 31.34 24.50 -13.33
N SER A 358 31.04 25.25 -12.26
CA SER A 358 31.72 26.52 -11.97
C SER A 358 33.24 26.36 -11.78
N LEU A 359 33.67 25.22 -11.24
CA LEU A 359 35.07 24.94 -10.92
C LEU A 359 35.78 24.20 -12.07
N LEU A 360 35.09 23.26 -12.71
CA LEU A 360 35.60 22.39 -13.78
C LEU A 360 34.52 22.24 -14.89
N PRO A 361 34.41 23.21 -15.81
CA PRO A 361 33.34 23.25 -16.80
C PRO A 361 33.39 22.11 -17.83
N ALA A 362 34.56 21.53 -18.06
CA ALA A 362 34.77 20.51 -19.10
C ALA A 362 34.46 19.08 -18.63
N LEU A 363 34.17 18.86 -17.34
CA LEU A 363 33.98 17.53 -16.76
C LEU A 363 32.51 17.17 -16.54
N PRO A 364 32.07 15.94 -16.92
CA PRO A 364 30.71 15.47 -16.74
C PRO A 364 30.38 15.16 -15.27
N MET A 365 29.09 15.12 -14.91
CA MET A 365 28.64 14.77 -13.55
C MET A 365 29.02 13.34 -13.11
N THR A 366 29.40 12.47 -14.06
CA THR A 366 29.94 11.14 -13.80
C THR A 366 31.06 10.84 -14.79
N GLY A 367 32.19 10.33 -14.32
CA GLY A 367 33.33 10.03 -15.19
C GLY A 367 34.37 9.17 -14.48
N LYS A 368 35.58 9.12 -15.06
CA LYS A 368 36.73 8.49 -14.38
C LYS A 368 37.33 9.41 -13.35
N TYR A 369 37.67 8.87 -12.18
CA TYR A 369 38.21 9.68 -11.10
C TYR A 369 39.62 10.21 -11.43
N SER A 370 40.43 9.41 -12.12
CA SER A 370 41.76 9.82 -12.56
C SER A 370 41.74 11.02 -13.52
N ASP A 371 40.76 11.06 -14.44
CA ASP A 371 40.57 12.19 -15.36
C ASP A 371 40.14 13.46 -14.60
N PHE A 372 39.23 13.31 -13.61
CA PHE A 372 38.83 14.39 -12.73
C PHE A 372 40.04 14.98 -12.00
N MET A 373 40.90 14.14 -11.41
CA MET A 373 42.08 14.61 -10.70
C MET A 373 43.04 15.36 -11.62
N HIS A 374 43.26 14.87 -12.84
CA HIS A 374 44.17 15.52 -13.80
C HIS A 374 43.78 16.99 -14.06
N GLU A 375 42.50 17.27 -14.25
CA GLU A 375 42.00 18.62 -14.47
C GLU A 375 41.96 19.44 -13.17
N TYR A 376 41.56 18.80 -12.07
CA TYR A 376 41.48 19.40 -10.74
C TYR A 376 42.81 19.98 -10.27
N LYS A 377 43.96 19.40 -10.68
CA LYS A 377 45.31 19.91 -10.39
C LYS A 377 45.49 21.40 -10.71
N SER A 378 44.88 21.88 -11.80
CA SER A 378 45.02 23.25 -12.27
C SER A 378 44.36 24.29 -11.34
N THR A 379 43.44 23.83 -10.49
CA THR A 379 42.67 24.68 -9.58
C THR A 379 43.39 24.90 -8.25
N ILE A 380 44.41 24.11 -7.91
CA ILE A 380 45.15 24.21 -6.64
C ILE A 380 46.30 25.22 -6.77
N LEU A 381 46.46 26.10 -5.78
CA LEU A 381 47.56 27.05 -5.71
C LEU A 381 48.93 26.35 -5.82
N SER A 382 49.88 26.97 -6.53
CA SER A 382 51.18 26.35 -6.82
C SER A 382 51.96 25.88 -5.60
N GLU A 383 51.89 26.61 -4.48
CA GLU A 383 52.54 26.27 -3.21
C GLU A 383 51.89 25.08 -2.50
N ASP A 384 50.60 24.83 -2.75
CA ASP A 384 49.83 23.77 -2.12
C ASP A 384 49.70 22.54 -3.06
N ARG A 385 50.47 22.51 -4.17
CA ARG A 385 50.40 21.40 -5.15
C ARG A 385 50.92 20.08 -4.62
N ASP A 386 51.65 20.05 -3.51
CA ASP A 386 52.07 18.79 -2.89
C ASP A 386 50.85 17.98 -2.38
N TYR A 387 49.74 18.65 -2.03
CA TYR A 387 48.48 18.01 -1.66
C TYR A 387 47.79 17.31 -2.85
N TYR A 388 48.07 17.72 -4.09
CA TYR A 388 47.57 17.03 -5.27
C TYR A 388 48.04 15.56 -5.31
N ALA A 389 49.29 15.31 -4.95
CA ALA A 389 49.83 13.94 -4.95
C ALA A 389 49.02 13.06 -4.00
N LEU A 390 48.63 13.56 -2.82
CA LEU A 390 47.89 12.84 -1.80
C LEU A 390 46.45 12.52 -2.19
N LEU A 391 45.84 13.32 -3.08
CA LEU A 391 44.48 13.13 -3.56
C LEU A 391 44.40 12.23 -4.81
N ASN A 392 45.52 11.79 -5.37
CA ASN A 392 45.50 10.87 -6.51
C ASN A 392 44.95 9.50 -6.13
N ARG A 393 44.29 8.85 -7.10
CA ARG A 393 43.64 7.55 -6.94
C ARG A 393 44.51 6.52 -6.22
N ASP A 394 45.77 6.37 -6.62
CA ASP A 394 46.64 5.31 -6.10
C ASP A 394 47.01 5.54 -4.63
N ASN A 395 47.25 6.80 -4.23
CA ASN A 395 47.55 7.15 -2.84
C ASN A 395 46.30 7.05 -1.95
N LEU A 396 45.13 7.39 -2.49
CA LEU A 396 43.87 7.17 -1.77
C LEU A 396 43.57 5.67 -1.62
N LEU A 397 43.78 4.87 -2.66
CA LEU A 397 43.63 3.41 -2.58
C LEU A 397 44.54 2.81 -1.53
N ASP A 398 45.82 3.20 -1.50
CA ASP A 398 46.77 2.74 -0.50
C ASP A 398 46.31 3.11 0.91
N ALA A 399 46.02 4.40 1.16
CA ALA A 399 45.57 4.88 2.46
C ALA A 399 44.31 4.17 2.98
N PHE A 400 43.25 4.07 2.15
CA PHE A 400 41.99 3.42 2.56
C PHE A 400 42.11 1.89 2.64
N SER A 401 43.05 1.27 1.92
CA SER A 401 43.36 -0.16 2.05
C SER A 401 44.12 -0.48 3.34
N GLN A 402 44.96 0.44 3.81
CA GLN A 402 45.68 0.34 5.09
C GLN A 402 44.79 0.57 6.32
N GLY A 403 43.51 0.88 6.13
CA GLY A 403 42.50 0.95 7.18
C GLY A 403 42.05 2.35 7.56
N GLU A 404 42.59 3.40 6.92
CA GLU A 404 42.11 4.77 7.10
C GLU A 404 40.60 4.85 6.82
N GLN A 405 39.89 5.63 7.63
CA GLN A 405 38.45 5.81 7.49
C GLN A 405 38.11 7.22 7.01
N VAL A 406 38.94 8.20 7.35
CA VAL A 406 38.71 9.62 7.06
C VAL A 406 40.05 10.28 6.78
N LEU A 407 40.15 10.96 5.63
CA LEU A 407 41.29 11.82 5.28
C LEU A 407 40.82 13.26 5.20
N ARG A 408 41.61 14.19 5.74
CA ARG A 408 41.32 15.63 5.78
C ARG A 408 42.51 16.41 5.23
N TYR A 409 42.25 17.29 4.26
CA TYR A 409 43.26 18.14 3.65
C TYR A 409 42.75 19.58 3.55
N GLU A 410 43.59 20.55 3.90
CA GLU A 410 43.31 21.98 3.75
C GLU A 410 44.26 22.58 2.73
N PHE A 411 43.72 23.21 1.68
CA PHE A 411 44.53 23.84 0.64
C PHE A 411 43.79 24.99 -0.03
N ARG A 412 44.56 25.87 -0.67
CA ARG A 412 44.01 27.03 -1.38
C ARG A 412 43.65 26.67 -2.81
N GLN A 413 42.42 27.01 -3.20
CA GLN A 413 41.87 26.72 -4.53
C GLN A 413 41.45 28.00 -5.25
N LYS A 414 41.67 28.03 -6.57
CA LYS A 414 41.37 29.15 -7.47
C LYS A 414 39.86 29.24 -7.74
N GLN A 415 39.31 30.44 -7.64
CA GLN A 415 37.94 30.78 -8.00
C GLN A 415 37.86 31.34 -9.45
N GLU A 416 36.64 31.53 -9.98
CA GLU A 416 36.38 32.14 -11.30
C GLU A 416 37.13 33.46 -11.55
N ASN A 417 37.47 34.24 -10.50
CA ASN A 417 38.08 35.57 -10.60
C ASN A 417 39.61 35.61 -10.30
N GLU A 418 40.34 34.51 -10.49
CA GLU A 418 41.80 34.42 -10.21
C GLU A 418 42.19 34.60 -8.73
N THR A 419 41.23 34.71 -7.81
CA THR A 419 41.46 34.75 -6.37
C THR A 419 41.50 33.34 -5.78
N TYR A 420 42.23 33.17 -4.66
CA TYR A 420 42.33 31.90 -3.96
C TYR A 420 41.56 31.96 -2.64
N ARG A 421 40.86 30.87 -2.31
CA ARG A 421 40.18 30.68 -1.02
C ARG A 421 40.65 29.40 -0.35
N TRP A 422 40.60 29.39 0.97
CA TRP A 422 40.86 28.18 1.74
C TRP A 422 39.69 27.20 1.66
N TYR A 423 39.99 25.97 1.27
CA TYR A 423 39.04 24.87 1.29
C TYR A 423 39.55 23.71 2.13
N GLU A 424 38.63 23.08 2.83
CA GLU A 424 38.84 21.79 3.49
C GLU A 424 38.18 20.70 2.66
N THR A 425 38.97 19.71 2.23
CA THR A 425 38.49 18.50 1.56
C THR A 425 38.52 17.32 2.53
N LEU A 426 37.36 16.70 2.72
CA LEU A 426 37.18 15.52 3.57
C LEU A 426 36.81 14.31 2.70
N LEU A 427 37.59 13.24 2.80
CA LEU A 427 37.33 11.98 2.12
C LEU A 427 36.98 10.91 3.16
N VAL A 428 35.76 10.39 3.10
CA VAL A 428 35.22 9.44 4.08
C VAL A 428 34.93 8.11 3.40
N ARG A 429 35.48 7.02 3.94
CA ARG A 429 35.19 5.68 3.43
C ARG A 429 33.76 5.27 3.74
N VAL A 430 33.08 4.70 2.75
CA VAL A 430 31.74 4.13 2.90
C VAL A 430 31.84 2.61 2.75
N ALA A 431 31.63 1.90 3.86
CA ALA A 431 31.57 0.43 3.83
C ALA A 431 30.16 -0.01 3.41
N LEU A 432 30.05 -0.63 2.24
CA LEU A 432 28.82 -1.30 1.80
C LEU A 432 28.93 -2.79 2.15
N GLU A 433 27.96 -3.33 2.90
CA GLU A 433 27.92 -4.77 3.20
C GLU A 433 27.82 -5.55 1.89
N ALA A 434 28.81 -6.42 1.64
CA ALA A 434 29.01 -7.28 0.46
C ALA A 434 29.79 -6.70 -0.74
N ASP A 435 30.39 -5.52 -0.66
CA ASP A 435 31.26 -4.99 -1.72
C ASP A 435 32.75 -4.99 -1.30
N GLU A 436 33.61 -5.58 -2.14
CA GLU A 436 35.08 -5.50 -1.97
C GLU A 436 35.65 -4.17 -2.51
N ASP A 437 34.85 -3.40 -3.25
CA ASP A 437 35.26 -2.11 -3.77
C ASP A 437 35.44 -1.05 -2.65
N ILE A 438 36.45 -0.20 -2.81
CA ILE A 438 36.67 0.94 -1.92
C ILE A 438 35.85 2.12 -2.42
N TRP A 439 34.74 2.38 -1.73
CA TRP A 439 33.90 3.55 -1.94
C TRP A 439 34.24 4.66 -0.95
N ILE A 440 34.29 5.90 -1.45
CA ILE A 440 34.50 7.09 -0.65
C ILE A 440 33.49 8.18 -1.01
N ILE A 441 33.10 8.98 -0.01
CA ILE A 441 32.44 10.27 -0.21
C ILE A 441 33.49 11.35 -0.03
N CYS A 442 33.66 12.19 -1.04
CA CYS A 442 34.48 13.38 -0.96
C CYS A 442 33.57 14.61 -0.84
N VAL A 443 33.79 15.43 0.18
CA VAL A 443 33.10 16.71 0.39
C VAL A 443 34.12 17.83 0.54
N GLN A 444 33.78 19.01 0.05
CA GLN A 444 34.62 20.20 0.21
C GLN A 444 33.87 21.33 0.91
N LYS A 445 34.52 21.99 1.88
CA LYS A 445 33.96 23.08 2.68
C LYS A 445 34.81 24.35 2.50
N ASP A 446 34.17 25.50 2.27
CA ASP A 446 34.83 26.81 2.29
C ASP A 446 35.21 27.18 3.75
N MET A 447 36.47 27.56 3.96
CA MET A 447 37.07 27.85 5.26
C MET A 447 37.53 29.31 5.39
N GLU A 448 37.29 30.15 4.39
CA GLU A 448 37.83 31.51 4.30
C GLU A 448 37.43 32.42 5.47
N GLU A 449 36.14 32.41 5.85
CA GLU A 449 35.65 33.20 6.99
C GLU A 449 36.25 32.74 8.31
N GLN A 450 36.41 31.42 8.48
CA GLN A 450 36.98 30.84 9.68
C GLN A 450 38.46 31.21 9.83
N LYS A 451 39.25 31.10 8.74
CA LYS A 451 40.67 31.50 8.75
C LYS A 451 40.86 32.98 9.06
N LYS A 452 40.01 33.87 8.52
CA LYS A 452 40.05 35.31 8.85
C LYS A 452 39.77 35.59 10.32
N LEU A 453 38.83 34.86 10.92
CA LEU A 453 38.52 35.01 12.34
C LEU A 453 39.68 34.53 13.23
N GLU A 454 40.30 33.41 12.88
CA GLU A 454 41.48 32.88 13.58
C GLU A 454 42.65 33.87 13.52
N GLU A 455 42.93 34.44 12.34
CA GLU A 455 43.96 35.45 12.15
C GLU A 455 43.68 36.72 12.98
N MET A 456 42.42 37.19 13.00
CA MET A 456 42.02 38.34 13.81
C MET A 456 42.18 38.08 15.32
N LEU A 457 41.86 36.87 15.79
CA LEU A 457 42.05 36.47 17.19
C LEU A 457 43.52 36.43 17.57
N GLU A 458 44.38 35.88 16.72
CA GLU A 458 45.81 35.81 16.98
C GLU A 458 46.44 37.21 16.98
N LYS A 459 46.06 38.07 16.03
CA LYS A 459 46.47 39.48 16.01
C LYS A 459 46.02 40.23 17.27
N ASN A 460 44.79 39.99 17.75
CA ASN A 460 44.32 40.57 19.01
C ASN A 460 45.14 40.09 20.21
N ARG A 461 45.52 38.80 20.27
CA ARG A 461 46.39 38.28 21.33
C ARG A 461 47.77 38.92 21.30
N GLU A 462 48.35 39.11 20.12
CA GLU A 462 49.64 39.79 19.95
C GLU A 462 49.59 41.22 20.49
N ILE A 463 48.57 42.00 20.10
CA ILE A 463 48.36 43.38 20.61
C ILE A 463 48.28 43.40 22.14
N ILE A 464 47.51 42.48 22.75
CA ILE A 464 47.38 42.38 24.21
C ILE A 464 48.73 42.07 24.88
N ARG A 465 49.51 41.13 24.34
CA ARG A 465 50.84 40.78 24.88
C ARG A 465 51.79 41.98 24.88
N THR A 466 51.77 42.78 23.82
CA THR A 466 52.61 43.98 23.69
C THR A 466 52.26 45.05 24.73
N ILE A 467 50.98 45.43 24.87
CA ILE A 467 50.54 46.50 25.78
C ILE A 467 50.72 46.10 27.26
N THR A 468 50.52 44.82 27.58
CA THR A 468 50.65 44.34 28.97
C THR A 468 52.11 44.20 29.43
N SER A 469 53.10 44.33 28.53
CA SER A 469 54.51 44.09 28.84
C SER A 469 55.14 45.09 29.82
N GLU A 470 54.71 46.37 29.80
CA GLU A 470 55.18 47.44 30.69
C GLU A 470 54.63 47.36 32.12
N HIS A 471 53.65 46.48 32.36
CA HIS A 471 52.98 46.33 33.63
C HIS A 471 53.42 45.03 34.31
N PHE A 472 53.84 45.13 35.57
CA PHE A 472 54.27 43.98 36.36
C PHE A 472 53.10 43.11 36.77
N ILE A 473 51.99 43.73 37.19
CA ILE A 473 50.76 43.05 37.59
C ILE A 473 49.59 43.79 36.96
N ILE A 474 48.63 43.05 36.38
CA ILE A 474 47.36 43.59 35.89
C ILE A 474 46.22 42.74 36.43
N PHE A 475 45.28 43.40 37.09
CA PHE A 475 44.00 42.85 37.50
C PHE A 475 42.87 43.49 36.71
N LEU A 476 41.86 42.70 36.36
CA LEU A 476 40.54 43.20 36.07
C LEU A 476 39.71 43.10 37.35
N ALA A 477 39.47 44.22 38.02
CA ALA A 477 38.73 44.26 39.27
C ALA A 477 37.26 44.61 39.03
N ASP A 478 36.34 43.84 39.59
CA ASP A 478 34.91 44.15 39.66
C ASP A 478 34.64 44.99 40.92
N LEU A 479 34.31 46.27 40.72
CA LEU A 479 34.07 47.20 41.83
C LEU A 479 32.74 46.99 42.57
N GLU A 480 31.80 46.20 42.02
CA GLU A 480 30.53 45.87 42.67
C GLU A 480 30.70 44.73 43.68
N HIS A 481 31.34 43.64 43.23
CA HIS A 481 31.44 42.41 43.99
C HIS A 481 32.75 42.26 44.76
N ASP A 482 33.70 43.19 44.60
CA ASP A 482 35.04 43.13 45.22
C ASP A 482 35.80 41.85 44.86
N THR A 483 35.66 41.47 43.59
CA THR A 483 36.35 40.32 42.98
C THR A 483 37.34 40.80 41.93
N TYR A 484 38.25 39.93 41.52
CA TYR A 484 39.24 40.26 40.50
C TYR A 484 39.60 39.05 39.66
N GLU A 485 40.00 39.33 38.41
CA GLU A 485 40.64 38.37 37.52
C GLU A 485 42.09 38.82 37.29
N ILE A 486 43.02 37.86 37.33
CA ILE A 486 44.43 38.13 37.07
C ILE A 486 44.64 38.07 35.56
N ILE A 487 44.90 39.22 34.95
CA ILE A 487 45.24 39.32 33.52
C ILE A 487 46.73 39.06 33.31
N ARG A 488 47.56 39.49 34.26
CA ARG A 488 49.02 39.27 34.25
C ARG A 488 49.60 39.31 35.66
N ASP A 489 50.48 38.36 35.97
CA ASP A 489 51.36 38.38 37.15
C ASP A 489 52.79 38.06 36.71
N GLY A 490 53.57 39.11 36.44
CA GLY A 490 54.93 39.01 35.89
C GLY A 490 55.99 38.49 36.86
N GLY A 491 55.69 38.32 38.15
CA GLY A 491 56.67 37.84 39.13
C GLY A 491 56.14 36.84 40.16
N GLY A 492 54.96 36.26 39.95
CA GLY A 492 54.36 35.31 40.88
C GLY A 492 54.02 35.95 42.23
N TYR A 493 53.75 37.25 42.23
CA TYR A 493 53.44 38.03 43.44
C TYR A 493 52.08 37.64 44.03
N VAL A 494 51.22 37.04 43.21
CA VAL A 494 49.88 36.60 43.55
C VAL A 494 49.84 35.07 43.60
N LYS A 495 49.85 34.49 44.80
CA LYS A 495 49.47 33.09 44.98
C LYS A 495 47.93 33.03 44.99
N SER A 496 47.33 32.41 43.97
CA SER A 496 45.86 32.34 43.85
C SER A 496 45.27 31.58 45.04
N ALA A 497 44.54 32.30 45.90
CA ALA A 497 43.57 31.71 46.80
C ALA A 497 42.20 32.08 46.21
N ASP A 498 41.43 31.09 45.74
CA ASP A 498 40.24 31.25 44.87
C ASP A 498 39.08 32.10 45.45
N LYS A 499 39.23 32.74 46.62
CA LYS A 499 38.14 33.45 47.32
C LYS A 499 38.59 34.67 48.13
N GLU A 500 39.73 35.28 47.83
CA GLU A 500 40.11 36.53 48.49
C GLU A 500 39.47 37.74 47.80
N ARG A 501 39.07 38.77 48.56
CA ARG A 501 38.51 40.01 47.99
C ARG A 501 39.62 40.82 47.33
N TYR A 502 39.29 41.58 46.30
CA TYR A 502 40.24 42.46 45.62
C TYR A 502 40.94 43.42 46.60
N SER A 503 40.19 44.01 47.51
CA SER A 503 40.72 44.92 48.55
C SER A 503 41.75 44.23 49.47
N ASP A 504 41.53 42.96 49.81
CA ASP A 504 42.38 42.18 50.73
C ASP A 504 43.72 41.81 50.07
N ILE A 505 43.69 41.36 48.81
CA ILE A 505 44.92 41.06 48.07
C ILE A 505 45.76 42.32 47.84
N MET A 506 45.13 43.45 47.50
CA MET A 506 45.85 44.72 47.34
C MET A 506 46.49 45.16 48.65
N GLN A 507 45.76 45.07 49.77
CA GLN A 507 46.32 45.36 51.09
C GLN A 507 47.54 44.48 51.40
N ARG A 508 47.47 43.18 51.08
CA ARG A 508 48.59 42.25 51.27
C ARG A 508 49.79 42.60 50.40
N ILE A 509 49.56 42.93 49.13
CA ILE A 509 50.62 43.34 48.18
C ILE A 509 51.32 44.60 48.72
N PHE A 510 50.57 45.65 49.07
CA PHE A 510 51.16 46.88 49.56
C PHE A 510 51.85 46.73 50.93
N LYS A 511 51.25 46.01 51.89
CA LYS A 511 51.90 45.74 53.20
C LYS A 511 53.24 45.00 53.06
N LYS A 512 53.36 44.13 52.05
CA LYS A 512 54.55 43.31 51.85
C LYS A 512 55.63 44.01 51.04
N TYR A 513 55.25 44.79 50.04
CA TYR A 513 56.17 45.31 49.03
C TYR A 513 56.33 46.83 49.02
N ALA A 514 55.44 47.62 49.64
CA ALA A 514 55.60 49.07 49.76
C ALA A 514 56.44 49.46 50.98
N LEU A 515 57.12 50.60 50.91
CA LEU A 515 57.88 51.18 52.01
C LEU A 515 56.92 51.54 53.17
N PRO A 516 57.25 51.25 54.45
CA PRO A 516 56.35 51.55 55.57
C PRO A 516 55.95 53.03 55.71
N GLU A 517 56.79 53.96 55.26
CA GLU A 517 56.53 55.41 55.26
C GLU A 517 55.39 55.81 54.32
N ASP A 518 55.27 55.12 53.17
CA ASP A 518 54.29 55.46 52.14
C ASP A 518 52.93 54.77 52.43
N LEU A 519 52.93 53.72 53.27
CA LEU A 519 51.74 52.89 53.56
C LEU A 519 50.53 53.68 54.12
N PRO A 520 50.68 54.66 55.05
CA PRO A 520 49.54 55.46 55.52
C PRO A 520 48.88 56.28 54.39
N HIS A 521 49.67 56.76 53.42
CA HIS A 521 49.17 57.53 52.28
C HIS A 521 48.49 56.65 51.22
N LEU A 522 48.84 55.36 51.16
CA LEU A 522 48.24 54.39 50.24
C LEU A 522 47.00 53.69 50.82
N THR A 523 46.80 53.71 52.15
CA THR A 523 45.67 52.99 52.79
C THR A 523 44.27 53.33 52.23
N PRO A 524 43.96 54.56 51.77
CA PRO A 524 42.68 54.86 51.11
C PRO A 524 42.64 54.56 49.60
N THR A 525 43.75 54.16 48.95
CA THR A 525 43.84 54.08 47.49
C THR A 525 43.34 52.76 46.90
N TRP A 526 43.34 51.68 47.67
CA TRP A 526 42.86 50.35 47.25
C TRP A 526 41.46 49.99 47.77
N ASP A 527 40.76 50.92 48.45
CA ASP A 527 39.38 50.71 48.88
C ASP A 527 38.40 50.82 47.69
N ILE A 528 37.62 49.77 47.46
CA ILE A 528 36.76 49.65 46.28
C ILE A 528 35.67 50.71 46.23
N LYS A 529 35.14 51.14 47.38
CA LYS A 529 34.14 52.21 47.46
C LYS A 529 34.74 53.56 47.06
N THR A 530 35.96 53.81 47.49
CA THR A 530 36.73 55.01 47.11
C THR A 530 37.06 55.02 45.63
N ILE A 531 37.50 53.87 45.07
CA ILE A 531 37.79 53.73 43.64
C ILE A 531 36.52 53.95 42.81
N ARG A 532 35.42 53.26 43.14
CA ARG A 532 34.13 53.40 42.48
C ARG A 532 33.61 54.84 42.52
N SER A 533 33.62 55.47 43.68
CA SER A 533 33.16 56.86 43.82
C SER A 533 33.96 57.82 42.94
N ARG A 534 35.27 57.60 42.79
CA ARG A 534 36.12 58.45 41.94
C ARG A 534 35.91 58.18 40.45
N MET A 535 35.74 56.92 40.05
CA MET A 535 35.48 56.52 38.65
C MET A 535 34.11 57.00 38.17
N ASP A 536 33.08 56.90 39.02
CA ASP A 536 31.72 57.36 38.72
C ASP A 536 31.62 58.90 38.64
N ARG A 537 32.50 59.62 39.34
CA ARG A 537 32.65 61.10 39.26
C ARG A 537 33.39 61.57 38.00
N GLY A 538 33.70 60.67 37.06
CA GLY A 538 34.29 61.02 35.76
C GLY A 538 35.82 61.00 35.71
N LYS A 539 36.51 60.45 36.72
CA LYS A 539 37.93 60.11 36.54
C LYS A 539 38.04 58.85 35.69
N ASP A 540 38.81 58.89 34.61
CA ASP A 540 39.05 57.71 33.75
C ASP A 540 40.36 57.01 34.09
N HIS A 541 41.26 57.71 34.76
CA HIS A 541 42.59 57.26 35.15
C HIS A 541 42.94 57.82 36.53
N MET A 542 43.47 56.98 37.41
CA MET A 542 44.07 57.38 38.69
C MET A 542 45.43 56.72 38.85
N LEU A 543 46.43 57.49 39.29
CA LEU A 543 47.80 57.03 39.50
C LEU A 543 48.26 57.38 40.92
N PHE A 544 48.84 56.41 41.60
CA PHE A 544 49.35 56.52 42.96
C PHE A 544 50.82 56.07 42.99
N PRO A 545 51.78 57.01 43.03
CA PRO A 545 53.19 56.68 43.18
C PRO A 545 53.47 56.13 44.57
N PHE A 546 54.33 55.13 44.67
CA PHE A 546 54.83 54.58 45.92
C PHE A 546 56.24 54.04 45.77
N ARG A 547 57.01 54.05 46.86
CA ARG A 547 58.30 53.37 46.91
C ARG A 547 58.10 51.93 47.37
N ASN A 548 58.81 51.01 46.72
CA ASN A 548 58.88 49.63 47.19
C ASN A 548 59.86 49.50 48.38
N ILE A 549 59.90 48.35 49.03
CA ILE A 549 60.84 48.05 50.13
C ILE A 549 62.33 48.24 49.79
N ASN A 550 62.69 48.24 48.51
CA ASN A 550 64.05 48.46 48.02
C ASN A 550 64.32 49.94 47.69
N GLY A 551 63.36 50.84 47.93
CA GLY A 551 63.46 52.27 47.65
C GLY A 551 63.18 52.70 46.21
N GLN A 552 62.81 51.76 45.32
CA GLN A 552 62.49 52.07 43.92
C GLN A 552 61.05 52.56 43.76
N TRP A 553 60.82 53.47 42.84
CA TRP A 553 59.50 54.03 42.54
C TRP A 553 58.67 53.14 41.63
N TYR A 554 57.45 52.88 42.07
CA TYR A 554 56.40 52.22 41.31
C TYR A 554 55.15 53.10 41.31
N ALA A 555 54.30 52.90 40.30
CA ALA A 555 53.00 53.52 40.21
C ALA A 555 51.94 52.44 40.22
N PHE A 556 50.96 52.62 41.09
CA PHE A 556 49.73 51.85 41.05
C PHE A 556 48.65 52.65 40.34
N GLU A 557 48.08 52.05 39.30
CA GLU A 557 47.23 52.71 38.33
C GLU A 557 45.87 52.01 38.25
N TYR A 558 44.81 52.81 38.11
CA TYR A 558 43.47 52.34 37.79
C TYR A 558 42.99 53.01 36.51
N ARG A 559 42.49 52.21 35.57
CA ARG A 559 41.77 52.66 34.37
C ARG A 559 40.40 52.00 34.27
N LYS A 560 39.42 52.71 33.72
CA LYS A 560 38.12 52.11 33.37
C LYS A 560 38.28 51.04 32.30
N SER A 561 37.57 49.91 32.45
CA SER A 561 37.40 48.96 31.34
C SER A 561 36.58 49.60 30.22
N VAL A 562 36.67 49.09 28.99
CA VAL A 562 35.80 49.53 27.90
C VAL A 562 34.94 48.34 27.46
N PRO A 563 33.60 48.40 27.63
CA PRO A 563 32.84 49.48 28.25
C PRO A 563 32.93 49.48 29.79
N TYR A 564 32.84 50.66 30.39
CA TYR A 564 32.59 50.86 31.82
C TYR A 564 31.16 51.39 31.99
N SER A 565 30.37 50.73 32.82
CA SER A 565 29.02 51.19 33.15
C SER A 565 28.73 50.99 34.63
N LYS A 566 27.66 51.60 35.14
CA LYS A 566 27.24 51.38 36.53
C LYS A 566 26.89 49.92 36.83
N ASP A 567 26.41 49.18 35.83
CA ASP A 567 26.05 47.76 35.94
C ASP A 567 27.26 46.83 35.77
N LYS A 568 28.36 47.34 35.19
CA LYS A 568 29.63 46.62 35.00
C LYS A 568 30.80 47.55 35.34
N PRO A 569 30.99 47.92 36.62
CA PRO A 569 31.99 48.89 37.02
C PRO A 569 33.37 48.22 37.11
N HIS A 570 33.86 47.63 36.02
CA HIS A 570 35.15 46.96 36.00
C HIS A 570 36.28 47.97 35.79
N VAL A 571 37.37 47.81 36.52
CA VAL A 571 38.58 48.61 36.32
C VAL A 571 39.78 47.71 36.08
N ILE A 572 40.66 48.17 35.20
CA ILE A 572 41.98 47.61 35.04
C ILE A 572 42.85 48.25 36.12
N ALA A 573 43.30 47.46 37.08
CA ALA A 573 44.23 47.89 38.11
C ALA A 573 45.61 47.31 37.80
N SER A 574 46.63 48.17 37.68
CA SER A 574 47.96 47.75 37.27
C SER A 574 49.07 48.38 38.11
N ILE A 575 50.17 47.65 38.28
CA ILE A 575 51.40 48.16 38.91
C ILE A 575 52.48 48.21 37.84
N ARG A 576 53.11 49.37 37.67
CA ARG A 576 54.25 49.58 36.76
C ARG A 576 55.38 50.32 37.44
N GLN A 577 56.58 50.25 36.90
CA GLN A 577 57.72 51.03 37.39
C GLN A 577 57.53 52.52 37.05
N TYR A 578 57.95 53.42 37.94
CA TYR A 578 57.72 54.87 37.82
C TYR A 578 58.96 55.71 38.21
N GLU A 579 60.13 55.08 38.21
CA GLU A 579 61.42 55.67 38.58
C GLU A 579 61.81 56.87 37.72
N ASN A 580 61.61 56.76 36.41
CA ASN A 580 62.07 57.77 35.46
C ASN A 580 61.32 59.08 35.64
N GLU A 581 60.00 59.01 35.83
CA GLU A 581 59.12 60.15 36.02
C GLU A 581 59.39 60.85 37.36
N MET A 582 59.63 60.09 38.43
CA MET A 582 59.95 60.67 39.74
C MET A 582 61.30 61.38 39.77
N LYS A 583 62.31 60.80 39.11
CA LYS A 583 63.63 61.41 38.99
C LYS A 583 63.59 62.76 38.26
N GLN A 584 62.80 62.87 37.19
CA GLN A 584 62.62 64.13 36.46
C GLN A 584 62.01 65.23 37.34
N LEU A 585 61.01 64.89 38.15
CA LEU A 585 60.37 65.82 39.09
C LEU A 585 61.32 66.32 40.18
N GLU A 586 62.21 65.46 40.68
CA GLU A 586 63.24 65.85 41.65
C GLU A 586 64.30 66.77 41.03
N ASP A 587 64.74 66.48 39.81
CA ASP A 587 65.71 67.30 39.08
C ASP A 587 65.14 68.72 38.80
N GLU A 588 63.86 68.83 38.41
CA GLU A 588 63.20 70.13 38.22
C GLU A 588 63.14 70.96 39.51
N ARG A 589 62.78 70.33 40.63
CA ARG A 589 62.72 71.02 41.94
C ARG A 589 64.10 71.49 42.41
N ALA A 590 65.13 70.67 42.20
CA ALA A 590 66.50 71.03 42.53
C ALA A 590 67.00 72.22 41.69
N LEU A 591 66.57 72.34 40.43
CA LEU A 591 66.91 73.46 39.57
C LEU A 591 66.24 74.76 40.03
N GLN A 592 64.96 74.72 40.42
CA GLN A 592 64.23 75.88 40.95
C GLN A 592 64.89 76.44 42.22
N LEU A 593 65.21 75.58 43.19
CA LEU A 593 65.83 76.02 44.44
C LEU A 593 67.19 76.71 44.23
N LYS A 594 67.98 76.22 43.27
CA LYS A 594 69.26 76.84 42.91
C LYS A 594 69.07 78.24 42.32
N ALA A 595 68.02 78.47 41.54
CA ALA A 595 67.74 79.77 40.93
C ALA A 595 67.39 80.83 41.99
N ASP A 596 66.58 80.47 42.99
CA ASP A 596 66.16 81.39 44.07
C ASP A 596 67.35 81.86 44.93
N ILE A 597 68.27 80.95 45.26
CA ILE A 597 69.48 81.28 46.04
C ILE A 597 70.40 82.24 45.27
N ALA A 598 70.54 82.05 43.95
CA ALA A 598 71.39 82.90 43.12
C ALA A 598 70.88 84.35 43.07
N ALA A 599 69.56 84.55 42.92
CA ALA A 599 68.94 85.87 42.87
C ALA A 599 69.15 86.66 44.18
N GLN A 600 69.10 85.98 45.32
CA GLN A 600 69.28 86.61 46.63
C GLN A 600 70.72 87.12 46.84
N ASN A 601 71.72 86.36 46.38
CA ASN A 601 73.13 86.74 46.48
C ASN A 601 73.49 87.95 45.60
N GLU A 602 72.93 88.02 44.38
CA GLU A 602 73.18 89.15 43.47
C GLU A 602 72.71 90.48 44.06
N THR A 603 71.54 90.47 44.72
CA THR A 603 70.93 91.65 45.34
C THR A 603 71.81 92.22 46.46
N ILE A 604 72.43 91.34 47.27
CA ILE A 604 73.34 91.72 48.36
C ILE A 604 74.62 92.35 47.81
N ALA A 605 75.21 91.76 46.77
CA ALA A 605 76.45 92.24 46.16
C ALA A 605 76.27 93.65 45.54
N ARG A 606 75.16 93.91 44.86
CA ARG A 606 74.89 95.22 44.23
C ARG A 606 74.82 96.35 45.25
N ARG A 607 74.12 96.11 46.37
CA ARG A 607 73.92 97.10 47.44
C ARG A 607 75.24 97.47 48.13
N SER A 608 76.16 96.52 48.27
CA SER A 608 77.51 96.79 48.81
C SER A 608 78.36 97.68 47.90
N ASN A 609 78.24 97.52 46.57
CA ASN A 609 78.99 98.34 45.61
C ASN A 609 78.48 99.78 45.54
N GLU A 610 77.16 99.98 45.59
CA GLU A 610 76.55 101.32 45.60
C GLU A 610 77.02 102.17 46.79
N LEU A 611 77.08 101.58 48.00
CA LEU A 611 77.57 102.25 49.21
C LEU A 611 79.06 102.64 49.13
N LYS A 612 79.91 101.76 48.58
CA LYS A 612 81.33 102.05 48.37
C LYS A 612 81.53 103.26 47.44
N SER A 613 80.78 103.31 46.33
CA SER A 613 80.88 104.39 45.36
C SER A 613 80.45 105.75 45.93
N MET A 614 79.36 105.78 46.71
CA MET A 614 78.91 107.01 47.36
C MET A 614 79.93 107.57 48.37
N PHE A 615 80.56 106.71 49.17
CA PHE A 615 81.56 107.12 50.14
C PHE A 615 82.79 107.78 49.48
N LEU A 616 83.30 107.17 48.41
CA LEU A 616 84.47 107.67 47.69
C LEU A 616 84.22 109.03 47.00
N ALA A 617 83.00 109.24 46.47
CA ALA A 617 82.63 110.49 45.82
C ALA A 617 82.59 111.67 46.81
N ASN A 618 82.00 111.47 48.00
CA ASN A 618 81.90 112.51 49.03
C ASN A 618 83.27 112.90 49.59
N MET A 619 84.14 111.92 49.88
CA MET A 619 85.49 112.18 50.39
C MET A 619 86.35 113.01 49.41
N SER A 620 86.20 112.78 48.09
CA SER A 620 86.95 113.54 47.08
C SER A 620 86.55 115.02 47.01
N HIS A 621 85.29 115.35 47.32
CA HIS A 621 84.78 116.72 47.23
C HIS A 621 85.21 117.58 48.43
N GLU A 622 85.31 116.99 49.62
CA GLU A 622 85.72 117.69 50.83
C GLU A 622 87.23 117.93 50.91
N ILE A 623 88.06 117.04 50.34
CA ILE A 623 89.52 117.22 50.30
C ILE A 623 89.94 118.30 49.29
N ARG A 624 89.23 118.41 48.15
CA ARG A 624 89.61 119.32 47.06
C ARG A 624 89.50 120.80 47.45
N THR A 625 88.50 121.17 48.24
CA THR A 625 88.23 122.57 48.64
C THR A 625 89.35 123.20 49.47
N PRO A 626 89.83 122.59 50.57
CA PRO A 626 90.99 123.12 51.31
C PRO A 626 92.29 122.99 50.52
N MET A 627 92.49 121.91 49.73
CA MET A 627 93.67 121.80 48.87
C MET A 627 93.78 122.98 47.89
N ASN A 628 92.69 123.31 47.21
CA ASN A 628 92.70 124.42 46.26
C ASN A 628 92.95 125.76 46.97
N ALA A 629 92.47 125.94 48.20
CA ALA A 629 92.74 127.14 49.00
C ALA A 629 94.22 127.23 49.40
N ILE A 630 94.83 126.13 49.86
CA ILE A 630 96.25 126.06 50.23
C ILE A 630 97.13 126.35 49.01
N VAL A 631 96.88 125.68 47.88
CA VAL A 631 97.64 125.87 46.62
C VAL A 631 97.60 127.33 46.19
N CYS A 632 96.42 127.96 46.22
CA CYS A 632 96.25 129.36 45.83
C CYS A 632 96.99 130.31 46.80
N MET A 633 96.91 130.07 48.11
CA MET A 633 97.65 130.87 49.10
C MET A 633 99.18 130.71 48.96
N THR A 634 99.68 129.51 48.66
CA THR A 634 101.11 129.28 48.41
C THR A 634 101.59 129.96 47.12
N GLU A 635 100.79 129.95 46.05
CA GLU A 635 101.12 130.64 44.79
C GLU A 635 101.21 132.16 44.97
N ILE A 636 100.30 132.75 45.74
CA ILE A 636 100.32 134.20 46.03
C ILE A 636 101.57 134.58 46.81
N ALA A 637 101.92 133.81 47.85
CA ALA A 637 103.10 134.08 48.68
C ALA A 637 104.43 134.01 47.89
N LEU A 638 104.50 133.18 46.84
CA LEU A 638 105.69 133.04 45.99
C LEU A 638 105.92 134.23 45.03
N ARG A 639 104.91 135.08 44.75
CA ARG A 639 105.01 136.20 43.79
C ARG A 639 105.67 137.46 44.38
N ASP A 640 105.52 137.74 45.67
CA ASP A 640 105.80 139.06 46.29
C ASP A 640 107.25 139.27 46.78
N HIS A 641 108.21 138.56 46.19
CA HIS A 641 109.66 138.66 46.47
C HIS A 641 110.02 138.52 47.98
N PRO A 642 109.59 137.43 48.64
CA PRO A 642 109.98 137.17 50.02
C PRO A 642 111.46 136.74 50.09
N GLY A 643 112.14 137.10 51.17
CA GLY A 643 113.54 136.74 51.41
C GLY A 643 113.79 135.22 51.37
N ASP A 644 115.03 134.82 51.08
CA ASP A 644 115.43 133.44 50.73
C ASP A 644 114.93 132.34 51.69
N THR A 645 114.72 132.65 52.97
CA THR A 645 114.19 131.72 54.00
C THR A 645 112.73 131.31 53.79
N MET A 646 111.88 132.17 53.20
CA MET A 646 110.45 131.88 52.99
C MET A 646 110.25 130.98 51.75
N ARG A 647 111.09 131.15 50.73
CA ARG A 647 111.02 130.38 49.47
C ARG A 647 111.34 128.89 49.69
N SER A 648 112.25 128.59 50.62
CA SER A 648 112.61 127.21 51.00
C SER A 648 111.50 126.46 51.77
N HIS A 649 110.59 127.17 52.44
CA HIS A 649 109.51 126.52 53.20
C HIS A 649 108.22 126.33 52.37
N LEU A 650 108.12 127.03 51.22
CA LEU A 650 106.96 127.01 50.31
C LEU A 650 107.20 126.15 49.05
N GLN A 651 108.42 125.64 48.86
CA GLN A 651 108.77 124.56 47.92
C GLN A 651 108.83 123.24 48.68
#